data_AF-A0A936E510-F1
#
_entry.id   AF-A0A936E510-F1
#
_cell.length_a   1.000
_cell.length_b   1.000
_cell.length_c   1.000
_cell.angle_alpha   90.00
_cell.angle_beta   90.00
_cell.angle_gamma   90.00
#
_symmetry.space_group_name_H-M   'P 1'
#
loop_
_entity.id
_entity.type
_entity.pdbx_description
1 polymer ?
#
loop_
_entity_poly.entity_id
_entity_poly.type
_entity_poly.pdbx_seq_one_letter_code
_entity_poly.pdbx_strand_id
1 'polypeptide(L)'
;MIRKYTGNLIGLRLFLVVGILLNGLVWARPTAVARAEEAAVNTPQSITVCNYNKIAMPSTVGTATPYPSTIDLGGLDKQLLDVNVKLFYVNHFNPAEIDMLLVSPQGHTVTLLSDAGGTFSTQPFDLILDDEANNNIPQDTAGFFGGTYRPTNYGPLDNFPAPAPVPTGNSQLAVLNGTNPNGEWQLFVVDDTNMVSGSIGGWCLELITAANTTSLLACNHDPITIVDEDPQTSVLHFEQLPNILDVNLHLLGFSHTLPSDVDMLLRAPQGLTHLVPFSDIGSEPIQNVDLLLDDSARHSLPLTGAISSGTYLPYNDGQGDIFTGVPASLTYDATTLATFNGISPNGDWRLHVVDDTAGNSGLLARGWCLELTMAPLFCNTAAIAINDLASANPYPSSVLVEGLEEATAEVKLHLYGLSHTYPSDIDMLLVGPQGQNLIVMSDVGGGYDLVNRNLTLGDDASQTMPTVSGLSLGPYRPTNNGSPDNFPAPAPVVSSAADFATFLGTNPNGTWSLYIVDDASEDTGTLAGGWCLEINTHDTIICNATPLEISPNTAGSATPYATEIVVSDLGLVKDVRLHLLNLTHTSPEELALLLVSPSGQNLVLMSNVGGGTAITNLHLILDDVAFYTPLPDAELIQSGLYHPAQYGQNSPSFPAPAPAPSAATTLGTFNQTNPNGAWRLYVMDTVNGDGGNLAGGWCLVLNTGHYQPLVYLPFIHR
;
A
#
# COMPACT_ATOMS: atom_id res chain seq x y z
N MET A 1 -55.40 -52.61 -17.83
CA MET A 1 -56.84 -52.98 -17.72
C MET A 1 -57.57 -51.86 -16.98
N ILE A 2 -58.63 -51.29 -17.59
CA ILE A 2 -59.71 -50.44 -17.02
C ILE A 2 -59.25 -49.05 -16.49
N ARG A 3 -59.26 -47.95 -17.27
CA ARG A 3 -60.29 -46.85 -17.40
C ARG A 3 -60.85 -46.34 -16.05
N LYS A 4 -61.07 -45.04 -15.73
CA LYS A 4 -60.89 -43.69 -16.32
C LYS A 4 -61.43 -42.67 -15.27
N TYR A 5 -60.93 -41.42 -15.24
CA TYR A 5 -61.52 -40.19 -14.65
C TYR A 5 -61.58 -40.06 -13.09
N THR A 6 -61.36 -38.92 -12.42
CA THR A 6 -61.35 -37.45 -12.73
C THR A 6 -60.74 -36.71 -11.50
N GLY A 7 -60.21 -35.49 -11.68
CA GLY A 7 -60.42 -34.40 -10.70
C GLY A 7 -59.19 -33.77 -10.00
N ASN A 8 -58.87 -32.56 -10.44
CA ASN A 8 -57.93 -31.55 -9.93
C ASN A 8 -58.04 -31.08 -8.46
N LEU A 9 -56.94 -30.41 -8.03
CA LEU A 9 -56.81 -29.22 -7.16
C LEU A 9 -56.46 -29.36 -5.65
N ILE A 10 -55.18 -29.02 -5.36
CA ILE A 10 -54.63 -28.07 -4.37
C ILE A 10 -55.49 -27.74 -3.12
N GLY A 11 -54.91 -27.91 -1.92
CA GLY A 11 -55.50 -27.42 -0.67
C GLY A 11 -54.61 -27.58 0.57
N LEU A 12 -53.89 -26.50 0.86
CA LEU A 12 -53.26 -26.06 2.12
C LEU A 12 -53.86 -26.68 3.41
N ARG A 13 -53.04 -27.27 4.29
CA ARG A 13 -53.47 -27.65 5.66
C ARG A 13 -52.83 -26.75 6.72
N LEU A 14 -53.68 -25.89 7.26
CA LEU A 14 -53.56 -25.13 8.49
C LEU A 14 -53.69 -26.09 9.69
N PHE A 15 -52.81 -25.99 10.70
CA PHE A 15 -53.10 -26.50 12.04
C PHE A 15 -52.81 -25.42 13.09
N LEU A 16 -53.90 -25.03 13.75
CA LEU A 16 -53.99 -24.14 14.89
C LEU A 16 -53.68 -24.94 16.17
N VAL A 17 -52.77 -24.47 17.03
CA VAL A 17 -52.64 -24.98 18.40
C VAL A 17 -52.65 -23.82 19.40
N VAL A 18 -53.64 -23.95 20.28
CA VAL A 18 -54.02 -23.27 21.52
C VAL A 18 -52.85 -22.64 22.31
N GLY A 19 -53.05 -21.39 22.73
CA GLY A 19 -52.16 -20.66 23.62
C GLY A 19 -52.35 -20.98 25.10
N ILE A 20 -51.23 -21.00 25.82
CA ILE A 20 -51.12 -20.84 27.28
C ILE A 20 -49.96 -19.84 27.51
N LEU A 21 -50.28 -18.70 28.11
CA LEU A 21 -49.33 -17.72 28.64
C LEU A 21 -49.02 -18.09 30.10
N LEU A 22 -47.74 -18.12 30.48
CA LEU A 22 -47.14 -17.14 31.42
C LEU A 22 -45.64 -17.44 31.70
N ASN A 23 -44.83 -16.42 31.39
CA ASN A 23 -43.68 -15.86 32.11
C ASN A 23 -42.36 -16.63 32.25
N GLY A 24 -41.32 -16.01 31.68
CA GLY A 24 -39.97 -16.02 32.25
C GLY A 24 -38.88 -16.63 31.38
N LEU A 25 -38.70 -16.17 30.13
CA LEU A 25 -37.45 -16.38 29.42
C LEU A 25 -37.21 -15.18 28.49
N VAL A 26 -36.27 -14.31 28.88
CA VAL A 26 -35.66 -13.34 27.97
C VAL A 26 -34.89 -14.17 26.96
N TRP A 27 -35.43 -14.30 25.75
CA TRP A 27 -34.67 -14.83 24.64
C TRP A 27 -33.64 -13.76 24.28
N ALA A 28 -32.36 -14.05 24.53
CA ALA A 28 -31.30 -13.37 23.79
C ALA A 28 -31.65 -13.51 22.30
N ARG A 29 -31.85 -12.39 21.62
CA ARG A 29 -32.03 -12.41 20.17
C ARG A 29 -30.77 -13.05 19.58
N PRO A 30 -30.89 -14.03 18.67
CA PRO A 30 -29.71 -14.53 17.98
C PRO A 30 -29.07 -13.33 17.26
N THR A 31 -27.79 -13.07 17.55
CA THR A 31 -26.97 -12.16 16.77
C THR A 31 -26.99 -12.66 15.33
N ALA A 32 -27.55 -11.85 14.42
CA ALA A 32 -27.50 -12.14 13.01
C ALA A 32 -26.03 -12.09 12.58
N VAL A 33 -25.50 -13.21 12.12
CA VAL A 33 -24.18 -13.28 11.49
C VAL A 33 -24.42 -13.02 10.00
N ALA A 34 -24.15 -11.80 9.55
CA ALA A 34 -24.11 -11.49 8.13
C ALA A 34 -22.88 -12.21 7.52
N ARG A 35 -23.06 -12.90 6.39
CA ARG A 35 -21.95 -13.41 5.58
C ARG A 35 -21.59 -12.37 4.53
N ALA A 36 -20.30 -12.11 4.35
CA ALA A 36 -19.79 -11.19 3.33
C ALA A 36 -20.29 -11.59 1.93
N GLU A 37 -20.77 -10.61 1.15
CA GLU A 37 -20.89 -10.74 -0.30
C GLU A 37 -19.55 -10.32 -0.90
N GLU A 38 -18.90 -11.22 -1.65
CA GLU A 38 -17.58 -11.00 -2.22
C GLU A 38 -17.70 -10.20 -3.53
N ALA A 39 -17.19 -8.97 -3.51
CA ALA A 39 -16.87 -8.22 -4.73
C ALA A 39 -15.38 -7.94 -4.71
N ALA A 40 -14.61 -8.64 -5.55
CA ALA A 40 -13.22 -8.29 -5.80
C ALA A 40 -13.20 -6.93 -6.51
N VAL A 41 -12.73 -5.90 -5.81
CA VAL A 41 -12.48 -4.59 -6.38
C VAL A 41 -10.97 -4.46 -6.58
N ASN A 42 -10.52 -4.48 -7.83
CA ASN A 42 -9.16 -4.02 -8.14
C ASN A 42 -9.19 -2.51 -8.00
N THR A 43 -8.81 -1.97 -6.85
CA THR A 43 -8.86 -0.53 -6.59
C THR A 43 -7.78 0.15 -7.43
N PRO A 44 -8.13 0.90 -8.48
CA PRO A 44 -7.15 1.57 -9.31
C PRO A 44 -6.49 2.68 -8.48
N GLN A 45 -5.16 2.68 -8.39
CA GLN A 45 -4.44 3.76 -7.71
C GLN A 45 -3.94 4.77 -8.73
N SER A 46 -4.29 6.04 -8.50
CA SER A 46 -3.78 7.17 -9.28
C SER A 46 -2.46 7.66 -8.68
N ILE A 47 -1.44 7.75 -9.52
CA ILE A 47 -0.10 8.16 -9.16
C ILE A 47 0.27 9.40 -9.97
N THR A 48 0.56 10.45 -9.21
CA THR A 48 1.02 11.77 -9.62
C THR A 48 2.55 11.95 -9.69
N VAL A 49 3.27 11.98 -10.83
CA VAL A 49 4.73 12.31 -10.80
C VAL A 49 5.11 13.37 -11.81
N CYS A 50 5.96 14.35 -11.44
CA CYS A 50 6.37 15.42 -12.35
C CYS A 50 7.87 15.70 -12.37
N ASN A 51 8.26 16.40 -13.43
CA ASN A 51 9.53 17.08 -13.54
C ASN A 51 9.25 18.57 -13.81
N TYR A 52 9.54 19.42 -12.80
CA TYR A 52 9.39 20.88 -12.89
C TYR A 52 10.61 21.60 -13.47
N ASN A 53 11.61 20.87 -13.99
CA ASN A 53 12.70 21.51 -14.69
C ASN A 53 12.19 22.12 -15.99
N LYS A 54 12.49 23.40 -16.17
CA LYS A 54 12.14 24.14 -17.38
C LYS A 54 12.73 23.47 -18.61
N ILE A 55 11.89 23.18 -19.60
CA ILE A 55 12.28 22.75 -20.93
C ILE A 55 12.31 23.99 -21.81
N ALA A 56 13.51 24.44 -22.19
CA ALA A 56 13.70 25.63 -23.02
C ALA A 56 13.85 25.23 -24.49
N MET A 57 13.09 25.87 -25.38
CA MET A 57 13.19 25.66 -26.81
C MET A 57 14.12 26.72 -27.43
N PRO A 58 14.94 26.35 -28.43
CA PRO A 58 15.80 27.30 -29.15
C PRO A 58 14.98 28.32 -29.95
N SER A 59 15.61 29.40 -30.41
CA SER A 59 14.98 30.39 -31.32
C SER A 59 15.09 30.03 -32.81
N THR A 60 15.65 28.86 -33.09
CA THR A 60 15.92 28.28 -34.41
C THR A 60 15.53 26.82 -34.37
N VAL A 61 15.20 26.22 -35.51
CA VAL A 61 14.90 24.78 -35.62
C VAL A 61 15.91 23.95 -34.81
N GLY A 62 15.41 23.14 -33.88
CA GLY A 62 16.28 22.33 -33.03
C GLY A 62 15.59 21.69 -31.83
N THR A 63 16.36 20.88 -31.14
CA THR A 63 15.94 20.18 -29.91
C THR A 63 15.86 21.15 -28.74
N ALA A 64 14.90 20.94 -27.84
CA ALA A 64 14.84 21.67 -26.58
C ALA A 64 16.05 21.37 -25.66
N THR A 65 16.11 22.03 -24.51
CA THR A 65 17.08 21.75 -23.44
C THR A 65 16.34 21.72 -22.10
N PRO A 66 16.38 20.60 -21.35
CA PRO A 66 17.06 19.33 -21.68
C PRO A 66 16.37 18.56 -22.83
N TYR A 67 17.09 17.61 -23.44
CA TYR A 67 16.58 16.72 -24.49
C TYR A 67 17.24 15.33 -24.37
N PRO A 68 16.53 14.32 -23.80
CA PRO A 68 15.17 14.39 -23.27
C PRO A 68 15.08 15.15 -21.93
N SER A 69 13.86 15.55 -21.57
CA SER A 69 13.47 15.80 -20.18
C SER A 69 12.95 14.49 -19.58
N THR A 70 13.41 14.10 -18.39
CA THR A 70 13.14 12.76 -17.85
C THR A 70 12.36 12.78 -16.55
N ILE A 71 11.54 11.76 -16.32
CA ILE A 71 10.95 11.42 -15.03
C ILE A 71 11.39 9.99 -14.74
N ASP A 72 12.08 9.75 -13.63
CA ASP A 72 12.45 8.39 -13.21
C ASP A 72 11.40 7.89 -12.21
N LEU A 73 10.80 6.74 -12.49
CA LEU A 73 9.79 6.11 -11.65
C LEU A 73 10.30 4.81 -11.07
N GLY A 74 10.11 4.61 -9.77
CA GLY A 74 10.46 3.36 -9.08
C GLY A 74 9.42 2.98 -8.04
N GLY A 75 9.43 1.72 -7.60
CA GLY A 75 8.56 1.23 -6.54
C GLY A 75 7.09 1.03 -6.92
N LEU A 76 6.77 1.03 -8.21
CA LEU A 76 5.39 0.86 -8.70
C LEU A 76 5.15 -0.57 -9.19
N ASP A 77 4.68 -1.45 -8.32
CA ASP A 77 4.52 -2.88 -8.62
C ASP A 77 3.17 -3.21 -9.26
N LYS A 78 2.84 -2.45 -10.30
CA LYS A 78 1.49 -2.41 -10.85
C LYS A 78 1.52 -2.28 -12.37
N GLN A 79 0.57 -2.90 -13.04
CA GLN A 79 0.37 -2.66 -14.47
C GLN A 79 -0.30 -1.30 -14.67
N LEU A 80 0.15 -0.57 -15.70
CA LEU A 80 -0.53 0.63 -16.15
C LEU A 80 -1.92 0.30 -16.67
N LEU A 81 -2.94 0.93 -16.10
CA LEU A 81 -4.32 0.90 -16.59
C LEU A 81 -4.63 2.13 -17.43
N ASP A 82 -3.98 3.26 -17.13
CA ASP A 82 -4.16 4.52 -17.84
C ASP A 82 -2.93 5.44 -17.63
N VAL A 83 -2.71 6.36 -18.57
CA VAL A 83 -1.65 7.37 -18.53
C VAL A 83 -2.18 8.69 -19.07
N ASN A 84 -2.09 9.75 -18.27
CA ASN A 84 -2.33 11.13 -18.67
C ASN A 84 -1.04 11.94 -18.55
N VAL A 85 -0.82 12.89 -19.46
CA VAL A 85 0.36 13.78 -19.44
C VAL A 85 -0.07 15.21 -19.16
N LYS A 86 0.45 15.83 -18.10
CA LYS A 86 0.21 17.25 -17.79
C LYS A 86 1.42 18.08 -18.19
N LEU A 87 1.22 19.19 -18.87
CA LEU A 87 2.26 20.17 -19.21
C LEU A 87 1.91 21.50 -18.56
N PHE A 88 2.88 22.14 -17.90
CA PHE A 88 2.66 23.41 -17.22
C PHE A 88 3.36 24.56 -17.91
N TYR A 89 2.72 25.73 -17.90
CA TYR A 89 3.29 26.98 -18.40
C TYR A 89 3.89 26.82 -19.80
N VAL A 90 3.20 26.13 -20.69
CA VAL A 90 3.57 26.03 -22.10
C VAL A 90 3.49 27.42 -22.69
N ASN A 91 4.64 27.97 -23.04
CA ASN A 91 4.80 29.31 -23.56
C ASN A 91 5.51 29.21 -24.91
N HIS A 92 4.74 29.29 -25.99
CA HIS A 92 5.27 29.33 -27.35
C HIS A 92 4.37 30.23 -28.19
N PHE A 93 4.96 31.08 -29.02
CA PHE A 93 4.15 32.00 -29.82
C PHE A 93 3.31 31.24 -30.86
N ASN A 94 3.79 30.12 -31.37
CA ASN A 94 3.07 29.28 -32.33
C ASN A 94 3.15 27.81 -31.88
N PRO A 95 2.20 27.31 -31.08
CA PRO A 95 2.26 25.94 -30.54
C PRO A 95 2.33 24.82 -31.59
N ALA A 96 1.89 25.08 -32.83
CA ALA A 96 1.96 24.09 -33.91
C ALA A 96 3.40 23.75 -34.34
N GLU A 97 4.38 24.57 -33.97
CA GLU A 97 5.81 24.35 -34.26
C GLU A 97 6.50 23.43 -33.24
N ILE A 98 5.78 23.01 -32.19
CA ILE A 98 6.34 22.17 -31.13
C ILE A 98 5.91 20.73 -31.37
N ASP A 99 6.89 19.84 -31.54
CA ASP A 99 6.65 18.40 -31.60
C ASP A 99 7.10 17.72 -30.32
N MET A 100 6.26 16.83 -29.79
CA MET A 100 6.50 16.14 -28.52
C MET A 100 6.35 14.62 -28.66
N LEU A 101 7.38 13.90 -28.26
CA LEU A 101 7.40 12.44 -28.21
C LEU A 101 7.62 11.97 -26.77
N LEU A 102 6.66 11.23 -26.24
CA LEU A 102 6.81 10.50 -24.98
C LEU A 102 7.37 9.11 -25.26
N VAL A 103 8.34 8.68 -24.45
CA VAL A 103 8.91 7.34 -24.49
C VAL A 103 8.81 6.72 -23.10
N SER A 104 8.18 5.54 -23.03
CA SER A 104 8.09 4.75 -21.80
C SER A 104 9.41 4.04 -21.49
N PRO A 105 9.63 3.55 -20.25
CA PRO A 105 10.86 2.87 -19.89
C PRO A 105 11.13 1.57 -20.68
N GLN A 106 10.10 0.98 -21.28
CA GLN A 106 10.22 -0.19 -22.17
C GLN A 106 10.40 0.19 -23.64
N GLY A 107 10.50 1.48 -23.95
CA GLY A 107 10.73 2.02 -25.29
C GLY A 107 9.47 2.19 -26.15
N HIS A 108 8.27 2.10 -25.57
CA HIS A 108 7.04 2.43 -26.30
C HIS A 108 6.98 3.94 -26.54
N THR A 109 6.62 4.35 -27.75
CA THR A 109 6.60 5.77 -28.14
C THR A 109 5.18 6.27 -28.40
N VAL A 110 4.83 7.45 -27.90
CA VAL A 110 3.57 8.15 -28.17
C VAL A 110 3.87 9.58 -28.62
N THR A 111 3.40 9.97 -29.81
CA THR A 111 3.45 11.36 -30.28
C THR A 111 2.34 12.14 -29.59
N LEU A 112 2.72 13.00 -28.65
CA LEU A 112 1.82 13.76 -27.79
C LEU A 112 1.17 14.92 -28.53
N LEU A 113 1.98 15.66 -29.29
CA LEU A 113 1.59 16.84 -30.02
C LEU A 113 2.52 16.97 -31.23
N SER A 114 1.94 17.21 -32.41
CA SER A 114 2.66 17.63 -33.62
C SER A 114 1.70 18.35 -34.56
N ASP A 115 2.15 19.45 -35.17
CA ASP A 115 1.36 20.29 -36.07
C ASP A 115 0.01 20.75 -35.46
N ALA A 116 -0.04 20.94 -34.13
CA ALA A 116 -1.29 21.19 -33.39
C ALA A 116 -1.21 22.41 -32.45
N GLY A 117 -2.33 23.11 -32.25
CA GLY A 117 -2.43 24.25 -31.33
C GLY A 117 -2.40 25.64 -31.99
N GLY A 118 -2.40 25.71 -33.33
CA GLY A 118 -2.55 26.95 -34.10
C GLY A 118 -1.35 27.89 -34.10
N THR A 119 -1.47 29.01 -34.82
CA THR A 119 -0.35 29.91 -35.19
C THR A 119 -0.02 31.03 -34.20
N PHE A 120 -0.79 31.18 -33.13
CA PHE A 120 -0.65 32.27 -32.15
C PHE A 120 -1.13 31.85 -30.76
N SER A 121 -0.23 31.86 -29.76
CA SER A 121 -0.57 31.91 -28.34
C SER A 121 -0.42 33.33 -27.79
N THR A 122 -1.32 33.74 -26.91
CA THR A 122 -1.30 35.09 -26.30
C THR A 122 -0.81 35.08 -24.86
N GLN A 123 -0.80 33.92 -24.19
CA GLN A 123 -0.35 33.72 -22.81
C GLN A 123 0.13 32.27 -22.59
N PRO A 124 1.02 32.01 -21.61
CA PRO A 124 1.32 30.66 -21.19
C PRO A 124 0.06 29.90 -20.77
N PHE A 125 0.01 28.60 -21.03
CA PHE A 125 -1.14 27.75 -20.71
C PHE A 125 -0.72 26.38 -20.20
N ASP A 126 -1.65 25.68 -19.54
CA ASP A 126 -1.46 24.30 -19.08
C ASP A 126 -2.24 23.34 -19.98
N LEU A 127 -1.67 22.16 -20.24
CA LEU A 127 -2.28 21.13 -21.07
C LEU A 127 -2.39 19.82 -20.30
N ILE A 128 -3.51 19.13 -20.44
CA ILE A 128 -3.67 17.74 -20.01
C ILE A 128 -3.92 16.93 -21.27
N LEU A 129 -3.06 15.95 -21.53
CA LEU A 129 -3.18 15.02 -22.64
C LEU A 129 -3.67 13.67 -22.10
N ASP A 130 -4.83 13.27 -22.60
CA ASP A 130 -5.65 12.15 -22.15
C ASP A 130 -6.36 11.61 -23.39
N ASP A 131 -6.15 10.35 -23.80
CA ASP A 131 -6.77 9.83 -25.02
C ASP A 131 -8.27 9.50 -24.88
N GLU A 132 -8.80 9.48 -23.66
CA GLU A 132 -10.21 9.46 -23.33
C GLU A 132 -10.86 10.86 -23.41
N ALA A 133 -10.07 11.94 -23.52
CA ALA A 133 -10.58 13.30 -23.64
C ALA A 133 -11.57 13.45 -24.82
N ASN A 134 -12.52 14.39 -24.70
CA ASN A 134 -13.59 14.54 -25.70
C ASN A 134 -13.13 15.15 -27.02
N ASN A 135 -12.04 15.92 -27.03
CA ASN A 135 -11.61 16.73 -28.16
C ASN A 135 -10.13 16.53 -28.45
N ASN A 136 -9.76 16.54 -29.73
CA ASN A 136 -8.36 16.69 -30.16
C ASN A 136 -7.90 18.13 -29.93
N ILE A 137 -6.57 18.32 -29.83
CA ILE A 137 -5.99 19.67 -29.88
C ILE A 137 -6.39 20.30 -31.22
N PRO A 138 -6.90 21.54 -31.28
CA PRO A 138 -7.28 22.16 -32.54
C PRO A 138 -6.06 22.44 -33.45
N GLN A 139 -6.18 22.17 -34.75
CA GLN A 139 -5.11 22.45 -35.73
C GLN A 139 -4.90 23.96 -35.95
N ASP A 140 -5.95 24.70 -36.34
CA ASP A 140 -5.85 26.09 -36.83
C ASP A 140 -6.86 27.03 -36.15
N THR A 141 -6.76 27.24 -34.83
CA THR A 141 -7.63 28.20 -34.13
C THR A 141 -6.81 29.33 -33.52
N ALA A 142 -7.21 30.58 -33.78
CA ALA A 142 -6.61 31.73 -33.13
C ALA A 142 -6.94 31.72 -31.63
N GLY A 143 -5.92 31.73 -30.77
CA GLY A 143 -6.09 31.71 -29.31
C GLY A 143 -6.39 30.32 -28.77
N PHE A 144 -5.50 29.36 -29.01
CA PHE A 144 -5.51 28.12 -28.24
C PHE A 144 -5.34 28.44 -26.75
N PHE A 145 -6.31 28.03 -25.94
CA PHE A 145 -6.28 28.13 -24.49
C PHE A 145 -6.17 26.70 -23.94
N GLY A 146 -5.33 26.53 -22.91
CA GLY A 146 -5.06 25.25 -22.27
C GLY A 146 -6.31 24.45 -21.86
N GLY A 147 -6.12 23.19 -21.47
CA GLY A 147 -7.22 22.30 -21.11
C GLY A 147 -6.89 20.83 -21.36
N THR A 148 -7.92 19.98 -21.32
CA THR A 148 -7.80 18.53 -21.52
C THR A 148 -8.13 18.14 -22.97
N TYR A 149 -7.19 17.50 -23.65
CA TYR A 149 -7.30 17.12 -25.06
C TYR A 149 -6.67 15.75 -25.32
N ARG A 150 -7.04 15.12 -26.44
CA ARG A 150 -6.34 13.92 -26.92
C ARG A 150 -4.96 14.27 -27.44
N PRO A 151 -3.95 13.40 -27.25
CA PRO A 151 -2.71 13.50 -28.00
C PRO A 151 -3.02 13.55 -29.50
N THR A 152 -2.43 14.50 -30.21
CA THR A 152 -2.82 14.80 -31.59
C THR A 152 -1.60 15.07 -32.46
N ASN A 153 -1.55 14.38 -33.60
CA ASN A 153 -0.61 14.66 -34.70
C ASN A 153 -1.43 14.95 -35.97
N TYR A 154 -1.26 16.13 -36.57
CA TYR A 154 -1.91 16.49 -37.85
C TYR A 154 -0.99 16.34 -39.08
N GLY A 155 0.30 16.07 -38.86
CA GLY A 155 1.36 15.98 -39.85
C GLY A 155 1.76 14.57 -40.27
N PRO A 156 2.77 14.45 -41.14
CA PRO A 156 3.53 13.21 -41.32
C PRO A 156 4.33 12.87 -40.04
N LEU A 157 5.06 11.75 -40.04
CA LEU A 157 5.96 11.44 -38.93
C LEU A 157 7.10 12.46 -38.84
N ASP A 158 7.20 13.14 -37.71
CA ASP A 158 8.26 14.11 -37.47
C ASP A 158 9.60 13.45 -37.16
N ASN A 159 10.66 14.17 -37.48
CA ASN A 159 12.02 13.71 -37.27
C ASN A 159 12.54 14.20 -35.92
N PHE A 160 12.56 13.31 -34.92
CA PHE A 160 13.21 13.53 -33.64
C PHE A 160 14.69 13.13 -33.72
N PRO A 161 15.66 14.07 -33.58
CA PRO A 161 17.09 13.73 -33.62
C PRO A 161 17.52 12.79 -32.49
N ALA A 162 18.61 12.05 -32.69
CA ALA A 162 19.20 11.24 -31.63
C ALA A 162 19.49 12.11 -30.38
N PRO A 163 19.20 11.62 -29.15
CA PRO A 163 19.00 10.21 -28.81
C PRO A 163 17.55 9.71 -28.88
N ALA A 164 16.59 10.47 -29.41
CA ALA A 164 15.20 10.04 -29.50
C ALA A 164 15.04 8.76 -30.37
N PRO A 165 14.20 7.80 -29.97
CA PRO A 165 13.76 6.71 -30.83
C PRO A 165 12.92 7.22 -32.01
N VAL A 166 12.83 6.42 -33.07
CA VAL A 166 11.96 6.73 -34.21
C VAL A 166 10.50 6.63 -33.79
N PRO A 167 9.67 7.67 -33.96
CA PRO A 167 8.25 7.61 -33.65
C PRO A 167 7.53 6.52 -34.45
N THR A 168 6.64 5.78 -33.80
CA THR A 168 5.81 4.75 -34.46
C THR A 168 4.57 5.33 -35.16
N GLY A 169 4.27 6.61 -34.93
CA GLY A 169 3.04 7.27 -35.40
C GLY A 169 1.82 7.05 -34.51
N ASN A 170 2.01 6.48 -33.33
CA ASN A 170 0.94 6.30 -32.37
C ASN A 170 0.69 7.59 -31.57
N SER A 171 -0.56 8.02 -31.49
CA SER A 171 -1.02 9.16 -30.67
C SER A 171 -2.08 8.75 -29.65
N GLN A 172 -2.12 7.48 -29.25
CA GLN A 172 -2.99 6.98 -28.18
C GLN A 172 -2.13 6.57 -26.99
N LEU A 173 -2.40 7.14 -25.81
CA LEU A 173 -1.69 6.80 -24.58
C LEU A 173 -2.04 5.39 -24.10
N ALA A 174 -3.20 4.85 -24.48
CA ALA A 174 -3.60 3.47 -24.22
C ALA A 174 -2.63 2.37 -24.72
N VAL A 175 -1.67 2.70 -25.60
CA VAL A 175 -0.58 1.76 -25.97
C VAL A 175 0.34 1.41 -24.80
N LEU A 176 0.33 2.24 -23.76
CA LEU A 176 1.10 2.07 -22.54
C LEU A 176 0.39 1.15 -21.53
N ASN A 177 -0.89 0.84 -21.75
CA ASN A 177 -1.67 0.00 -20.86
C ASN A 177 -1.13 -1.44 -20.82
N GLY A 178 -1.08 -2.02 -19.64
CA GLY A 178 -0.50 -3.33 -19.35
C GLY A 178 1.03 -3.32 -19.25
N THR A 179 1.70 -2.19 -19.50
CA THR A 179 3.16 -2.09 -19.36
C THR A 179 3.58 -1.76 -17.93
N ASN A 180 4.85 -2.03 -17.61
CA ASN A 180 5.44 -1.72 -16.31
C ASN A 180 5.79 -0.22 -16.26
N PRO A 181 5.28 0.58 -15.31
CA PRO A 181 5.57 2.01 -15.24
C PRO A 181 6.98 2.34 -14.76
N ASN A 182 7.71 1.40 -14.15
CA ASN A 182 9.01 1.66 -13.56
C ASN A 182 10.12 1.87 -14.59
N GLY A 183 11.01 2.80 -14.28
CA GLY A 183 12.18 3.22 -15.03
C GLY A 183 12.04 4.64 -15.58
N GLU A 184 12.99 5.02 -16.43
CA GLU A 184 13.08 6.37 -16.98
C GLU A 184 12.03 6.61 -18.08
N TRP A 185 11.11 7.52 -17.83
CA TRP A 185 10.25 8.13 -18.84
C TRP A 185 10.94 9.33 -19.47
N GLN A 186 10.84 9.45 -20.79
CA GLN A 186 11.55 10.48 -21.53
C GLN A 186 10.56 11.29 -22.38
N LEU A 187 10.58 12.61 -22.20
CA LEU A 187 9.87 13.57 -23.04
C LEU A 187 10.87 14.27 -23.96
N PHE A 188 10.77 14.02 -25.25
CA PHE A 188 11.53 14.69 -26.29
C PHE A 188 10.70 15.81 -26.89
N VAL A 189 11.29 17.00 -26.97
CA VAL A 189 10.64 18.20 -27.50
C VAL A 189 11.51 18.81 -28.59
N VAL A 190 10.93 19.04 -29.77
CA VAL A 190 11.58 19.68 -30.93
C VAL A 190 10.77 20.90 -31.32
N ASP A 191 11.46 21.98 -31.65
CA ASP A 191 10.89 23.12 -32.38
C ASP A 191 11.35 22.98 -33.84
N ASP A 192 10.40 22.80 -34.76
CA ASP A 192 10.67 22.39 -36.14
C ASP A 192 10.67 23.56 -37.14
N THR A 193 10.44 24.81 -36.67
CA THR A 193 10.51 26.02 -37.51
C THR A 193 11.41 27.11 -36.91
N ASN A 194 11.53 28.26 -37.59
CA ASN A 194 12.47 29.32 -37.21
C ASN A 194 11.73 30.56 -36.68
N MET A 195 12.41 31.29 -35.79
CA MET A 195 12.10 32.67 -35.35
C MET A 195 11.15 32.82 -34.16
N VAL A 196 10.78 31.73 -33.50
CA VAL A 196 10.08 31.77 -32.20
C VAL A 196 10.92 30.96 -31.21
N SER A 197 11.01 31.43 -29.97
CA SER A 197 11.53 30.63 -28.86
C SER A 197 10.40 30.41 -27.88
N GLY A 198 10.41 29.27 -27.19
CA GLY A 198 9.46 29.04 -26.12
C GLY A 198 10.01 28.21 -24.97
N SER A 199 9.10 27.80 -24.09
CA SER A 199 9.43 26.93 -22.98
C SER A 199 8.21 26.21 -22.44
N ILE A 200 8.46 25.09 -21.78
CA ILE A 200 7.51 24.41 -20.90
C ILE A 200 8.08 24.54 -19.48
N GLY A 201 7.25 24.94 -18.52
CA GLY A 201 7.64 25.11 -17.13
C GLY A 201 7.90 23.78 -16.41
N GLY A 202 7.29 22.70 -16.88
CA GLY A 202 7.46 21.34 -16.39
C GLY A 202 6.38 20.41 -16.93
N TRP A 203 6.47 19.12 -16.61
CA TRP A 203 5.49 18.14 -17.04
C TRP A 203 5.27 17.02 -16.01
N CYS A 204 4.09 16.41 -16.01
CA CYS A 204 3.75 15.26 -15.17
C CYS A 204 3.23 14.09 -15.98
N LEU A 205 3.36 12.91 -15.38
CA LEU A 205 2.63 11.69 -15.69
C LEU A 205 1.63 11.42 -14.57
N GLU A 206 0.36 11.34 -14.92
CA GLU A 206 -0.73 10.83 -14.07
C GLU A 206 -1.06 9.42 -14.51
N LEU A 207 -0.66 8.45 -13.70
CA LEU A 207 -0.74 7.02 -13.99
C LEU A 207 -1.88 6.40 -13.19
N ILE A 208 -2.75 5.63 -13.81
CA ILE A 208 -3.64 4.73 -13.09
C ILE A 208 -3.03 3.35 -13.14
N THR A 209 -2.97 2.68 -12.00
CA THR A 209 -2.26 1.41 -11.86
C THR A 209 -3.11 0.37 -11.13
N ALA A 210 -3.01 -0.89 -11.52
CA ALA A 210 -3.71 -2.00 -10.85
C ALA A 210 -2.96 -2.43 -9.59
N ALA A 211 -3.55 -2.32 -8.40
CA ALA A 211 -2.97 -2.90 -7.19
C ALA A 211 -3.01 -4.44 -7.27
N ASN A 212 -1.94 -5.12 -6.85
CA ASN A 212 -1.89 -6.59 -6.68
C ASN A 212 -2.55 -7.06 -5.37
N THR A 213 -3.18 -6.16 -4.63
CA THR A 213 -3.92 -6.45 -3.42
C THR A 213 -5.37 -6.72 -3.75
N THR A 214 -5.95 -7.73 -3.12
CA THR A 214 -7.38 -7.98 -3.20
C THR A 214 -8.07 -7.16 -2.12
N SER A 215 -8.94 -6.23 -2.51
CA SER A 215 -9.82 -5.53 -1.56
C SER A 215 -11.18 -6.23 -1.48
N LEU A 216 -11.63 -6.49 -0.26
CA LEU A 216 -12.92 -7.10 0.06
C LEU A 216 -13.76 -6.10 0.86
N LEU A 217 -14.92 -5.69 0.33
CA LEU A 217 -15.92 -4.94 1.07
C LEU A 217 -16.98 -5.89 1.64
N ALA A 218 -17.04 -6.03 2.97
CA ALA A 218 -18.02 -6.85 3.67
C ALA A 218 -18.92 -5.99 4.56
N CYS A 219 -20.23 -6.12 4.40
CA CYS A 219 -21.22 -5.28 5.08
C CYS A 219 -22.14 -6.08 5.99
N ASN A 220 -22.44 -5.51 7.15
CA ASN A 220 -23.63 -5.87 7.92
C ASN A 220 -24.64 -4.73 7.74
N HIS A 221 -25.69 -5.00 6.98
CA HIS A 221 -26.73 -4.01 6.66
C HIS A 221 -27.84 -3.91 7.71
N ASP A 222 -27.78 -4.70 8.79
CA ASP A 222 -28.76 -4.59 9.86
C ASP A 222 -28.64 -3.20 10.52
N PRO A 223 -29.75 -2.44 10.63
CA PRO A 223 -29.71 -1.13 11.26
C PRO A 223 -29.30 -1.23 12.73
N ILE A 224 -28.44 -0.32 13.17
CA ILE A 224 -28.03 -0.21 14.58
C ILE A 224 -28.72 1.00 15.17
N THR A 225 -29.73 0.77 16.03
CA THR A 225 -30.35 1.84 16.80
C THR A 225 -29.41 2.28 17.90
N ILE A 226 -29.06 3.56 17.94
CA ILE A 226 -28.20 4.14 18.98
C ILE A 226 -29.13 4.62 20.10
N VAL A 227 -28.99 4.03 21.27
CA VAL A 227 -29.88 4.20 22.41
C VAL A 227 -29.06 4.71 23.59
N ASP A 228 -29.55 5.78 24.22
CA ASP A 228 -29.04 6.35 25.47
C ASP A 228 -28.53 5.29 26.45
N GLU A 229 -27.25 5.36 26.80
CA GLU A 229 -26.58 4.54 27.82
C GLU A 229 -26.74 3.01 27.64
N ASP A 230 -27.12 2.53 26.44
CA ASP A 230 -27.30 1.11 26.12
C ASP A 230 -26.40 0.68 24.94
N PRO A 231 -25.19 0.17 25.22
CA PRO A 231 -24.24 -0.27 24.21
C PRO A 231 -24.81 -1.32 23.27
N GLN A 232 -24.77 -1.03 21.98
CA GLN A 232 -25.10 -2.00 20.93
C GLN A 232 -23.85 -2.68 20.40
N THR A 233 -23.98 -3.93 19.99
CA THR A 233 -22.88 -4.68 19.34
C THR A 233 -23.38 -5.30 18.05
N SER A 234 -22.68 -5.00 16.95
CA SER A 234 -22.91 -5.62 15.65
C SER A 234 -21.69 -6.44 15.23
N VAL A 235 -21.91 -7.54 14.51
CA VAL A 235 -20.86 -8.53 14.21
C VAL A 235 -20.73 -8.72 12.70
N LEU A 236 -19.49 -8.80 12.23
CA LEU A 236 -19.11 -9.28 10.91
C LEU A 236 -18.21 -10.52 11.06
N HIS A 237 -18.41 -11.53 10.22
CA HIS A 237 -17.65 -12.78 10.31
C HIS A 237 -16.90 -13.06 9.01
N PHE A 238 -15.60 -13.33 9.13
CA PHE A 238 -14.75 -13.72 8.01
C PHE A 238 -14.15 -15.11 8.23
N GLU A 239 -13.95 -15.86 7.15
CA GLU A 239 -13.22 -17.12 7.17
C GLU A 239 -12.34 -17.22 5.93
N GLN A 240 -11.19 -17.90 6.06
CA GLN A 240 -10.30 -18.27 4.96
C GLN A 240 -9.70 -17.09 4.18
N LEU A 241 -9.61 -15.91 4.79
CA LEU A 241 -8.95 -14.75 4.19
C LEU A 241 -7.48 -14.65 4.61
N PRO A 242 -6.61 -14.08 3.74
CA PRO A 242 -5.21 -13.77 4.06
C PRO A 242 -5.11 -12.71 5.15
N ASN A 243 -3.90 -12.43 5.63
CA ASN A 243 -3.71 -11.30 6.53
C ASN A 243 -4.09 -9.96 5.87
N ILE A 244 -4.48 -9.05 6.74
CA ILE A 244 -4.86 -7.68 6.40
C ILE A 244 -3.60 -6.88 6.08
N LEU A 245 -3.62 -6.14 4.97
CA LEU A 245 -2.66 -5.08 4.66
C LEU A 245 -3.20 -3.69 5.00
N ASP A 246 -4.51 -3.50 4.90
CA ASP A 246 -5.18 -2.23 5.22
C ASP A 246 -6.66 -2.46 5.55
N VAL A 247 -7.25 -1.60 6.40
CA VAL A 247 -8.64 -1.66 6.84
C VAL A 247 -9.29 -0.30 6.73
N ASN A 248 -10.43 -0.25 6.06
CA ASN A 248 -11.29 0.91 5.96
C ASN A 248 -12.67 0.60 6.55
N LEU A 249 -13.22 1.52 7.36
CA LEU A 249 -14.50 1.34 8.04
C LEU A 249 -15.56 2.27 7.44
N HIS A 250 -16.61 1.69 6.89
CA HIS A 250 -17.77 2.41 6.37
C HIS A 250 -18.90 2.40 7.39
N LEU A 251 -19.42 3.58 7.74
CA LEU A 251 -20.62 3.75 8.56
C LEU A 251 -21.73 4.34 7.70
N LEU A 252 -22.86 3.63 7.58
CA LEU A 252 -23.85 3.90 6.55
C LEU A 252 -25.15 4.46 7.13
N GLY A 253 -25.49 5.68 6.71
CA GLY A 253 -26.71 6.37 7.10
C GLY A 253 -26.73 6.78 8.57
N PHE A 254 -25.61 7.28 9.09
CA PHE A 254 -25.47 7.77 10.44
C PHE A 254 -26.33 9.01 10.67
N SER A 255 -27.19 8.92 11.68
CA SER A 255 -28.05 10.01 12.14
C SER A 255 -27.95 10.08 13.66
N HIS A 256 -27.76 11.28 14.21
CA HIS A 256 -27.78 11.51 15.66
C HIS A 256 -28.20 12.96 15.93
N THR A 257 -28.87 13.21 17.06
CA THR A 257 -29.23 14.57 17.47
C THR A 257 -28.08 15.35 18.08
N LEU A 258 -27.09 14.64 18.63
CA LEU A 258 -25.84 15.22 19.12
C LEU A 258 -24.71 14.19 18.96
N PRO A 259 -23.98 14.17 17.83
CA PRO A 259 -23.05 13.08 17.51
C PRO A 259 -21.87 12.94 18.47
N SER A 260 -21.57 13.98 19.27
CA SER A 260 -20.51 13.93 20.29
C SER A 260 -20.77 12.83 21.31
N ASP A 261 -22.03 12.51 21.58
CA ASP A 261 -22.37 11.51 22.59
C ASP A 261 -22.13 10.07 22.10
N VAL A 262 -21.74 9.89 20.83
CA VAL A 262 -21.56 8.58 20.22
C VAL A 262 -20.09 8.17 20.22
N ASP A 263 -19.81 7.06 20.90
CA ASP A 263 -18.51 6.41 20.88
C ASP A 263 -18.57 5.05 20.20
N MET A 264 -17.49 4.70 19.50
CA MET A 264 -17.39 3.42 18.81
C MET A 264 -16.12 2.67 19.19
N LEU A 265 -16.21 1.34 19.27
CA LEU A 265 -15.06 0.47 19.43
C LEU A 265 -15.14 -0.67 18.42
N LEU A 266 -14.14 -0.76 17.55
CA LEU A 266 -13.95 -1.86 16.61
C LEU A 266 -12.97 -2.87 17.19
N ARG A 267 -13.36 -4.15 17.23
CA ARG A 267 -12.53 -5.26 17.74
C ARG A 267 -12.33 -6.34 16.70
N ALA A 268 -11.07 -6.74 16.57
CA ALA A 268 -10.69 -7.89 15.75
C ALA A 268 -11.04 -9.23 16.43
N PRO A 269 -11.15 -10.34 15.68
CA PRO A 269 -11.60 -11.64 16.18
C PRO A 269 -10.75 -12.24 17.29
N GLN A 270 -9.45 -11.92 17.31
CA GLN A 270 -8.50 -12.43 18.31
C GLN A 270 -8.57 -11.67 19.64
N GLY A 271 -9.44 -10.66 19.73
CA GLY A 271 -9.91 -10.05 20.97
C GLY A 271 -8.94 -9.11 21.70
N LEU A 272 -7.66 -9.09 21.35
CA LEU A 272 -6.68 -8.16 21.92
C LEU A 272 -6.50 -6.89 21.07
N THR A 273 -6.51 -7.02 19.75
CA THR A 273 -6.40 -5.87 18.83
C THR A 273 -7.74 -5.16 18.67
N HIS A 274 -7.73 -3.84 18.88
CA HIS A 274 -8.91 -3.00 18.86
C HIS A 274 -8.55 -1.55 18.53
N LEU A 275 -9.55 -0.78 18.12
CA LEU A 275 -9.46 0.65 17.76
C LEU A 275 -10.74 1.35 18.22
N VAL A 276 -10.63 2.57 18.75
CA VAL A 276 -11.75 3.50 18.86
C VAL A 276 -11.81 4.30 17.55
N PRO A 277 -12.74 4.01 16.61
CA PRO A 277 -12.75 4.68 15.32
C PRO A 277 -13.12 6.15 15.46
N PHE A 278 -14.05 6.46 16.37
CA PHE A 278 -14.19 7.80 16.91
C PHE A 278 -14.76 7.84 18.32
N SER A 279 -14.47 8.93 19.03
CA SER A 279 -15.18 9.44 20.21
C SER A 279 -15.39 10.96 20.10
N ASP A 280 -16.46 11.48 20.71
CA ASP A 280 -16.70 12.92 20.90
C ASP A 280 -16.65 13.80 19.64
N ILE A 281 -17.24 13.32 18.53
CA ILE A 281 -17.24 14.04 17.26
C ILE A 281 -18.50 14.87 17.01
N GLY A 282 -18.35 16.07 16.46
CA GLY A 282 -19.46 16.91 16.01
C GLY A 282 -20.36 17.45 17.13
N SER A 283 -20.85 18.67 16.95
CA SER A 283 -21.67 19.35 17.98
C SER A 283 -23.05 19.78 17.47
N GLU A 284 -23.45 19.31 16.30
CA GLU A 284 -24.72 19.64 15.66
C GLU A 284 -25.42 18.36 15.15
N PRO A 285 -26.77 18.35 15.07
CA PRO A 285 -27.51 17.20 14.57
C PRO A 285 -27.10 16.79 13.15
N ILE A 286 -26.99 15.48 12.92
CA ILE A 286 -26.72 14.90 11.60
C ILE A 286 -27.83 13.95 11.18
N GLN A 287 -28.03 13.81 9.88
CA GLN A 287 -29.04 12.93 9.31
C GLN A 287 -28.51 12.24 8.05
N ASN A 288 -28.55 10.91 8.06
CA ASN A 288 -28.19 10.04 6.94
C ASN A 288 -26.82 10.37 6.32
N VAL A 289 -25.82 10.54 7.19
CA VAL A 289 -24.42 10.79 6.83
C VAL A 289 -23.70 9.46 6.60
N ASP A 290 -22.91 9.38 5.54
CA ASP A 290 -22.05 8.22 5.26
C ASP A 290 -20.60 8.60 5.57
N LEU A 291 -19.98 7.89 6.51
CA LEU A 291 -18.59 8.11 6.89
C LEU A 291 -17.74 6.95 6.40
N LEU A 292 -16.65 7.27 5.72
CA LEU A 292 -15.56 6.36 5.46
C LEU A 292 -14.39 6.76 6.38
N LEU A 293 -14.03 5.89 7.31
CA LEU A 293 -12.86 6.07 8.16
C LEU A 293 -11.69 5.31 7.56
N ASP A 294 -10.61 6.04 7.32
CA ASP A 294 -9.39 5.60 6.65
C ASP A 294 -8.22 6.39 7.25
N ASP A 295 -7.14 5.73 7.67
CA ASP A 295 -5.98 6.41 8.25
C ASP A 295 -5.04 7.03 7.19
N SER A 296 -5.33 6.81 5.91
CA SER A 296 -4.80 7.53 4.76
C SER A 296 -5.65 8.74 4.35
N ALA A 297 -6.76 9.00 5.05
CA ALA A 297 -7.63 10.14 4.75
C ALA A 297 -6.92 11.49 4.94
N ARG A 298 -7.30 12.47 4.12
CA ARG A 298 -6.73 13.83 4.17
C ARG A 298 -7.40 14.75 5.18
N HIS A 299 -8.54 14.38 5.75
CA HIS A 299 -9.35 15.25 6.61
C HIS A 299 -9.59 14.59 7.96
N SER A 300 -9.47 15.34 9.05
CA SER A 300 -9.91 14.90 10.37
C SER A 300 -11.42 15.02 10.52
N LEU A 301 -12.04 14.17 11.34
CA LEU A 301 -13.43 14.34 11.75
C LEU A 301 -13.62 15.72 12.44
N PRO A 302 -14.68 16.47 12.12
CA PRO A 302 -14.97 17.73 12.81
C PRO A 302 -15.33 17.51 14.28
N LEU A 303 -14.63 18.17 15.21
CA LEU A 303 -14.96 18.13 16.64
C LEU A 303 -16.14 19.04 17.02
N THR A 304 -16.43 20.03 16.18
CA THR A 304 -17.55 20.96 16.38
C THR A 304 -18.27 21.20 15.06
N GLY A 305 -19.54 21.58 15.15
CA GLY A 305 -20.41 21.76 13.99
C GLY A 305 -20.98 20.45 13.45
N ALA A 306 -21.59 20.52 12.27
CA ALA A 306 -22.21 19.37 11.61
C ALA A 306 -21.17 18.56 10.83
N ILE A 307 -21.24 17.24 10.97
CA ILE A 307 -20.43 16.30 10.19
C ILE A 307 -21.14 16.04 8.86
N SER A 308 -20.40 16.09 7.75
CA SER A 308 -20.89 15.76 6.41
C SER A 308 -20.41 14.38 5.97
N SER A 309 -21.06 13.78 4.97
CA SER A 309 -20.57 12.54 4.37
C SER A 309 -19.20 12.74 3.73
N GLY A 310 -18.30 11.77 3.87
CA GLY A 310 -16.95 11.87 3.35
C GLY A 310 -15.98 10.87 3.96
N THR A 311 -14.71 11.03 3.59
CA THR A 311 -13.59 10.20 4.06
C THR A 311 -12.77 10.96 5.09
N TYR A 312 -12.55 10.36 6.27
CA TYR A 312 -11.95 11.02 7.42
C TYR A 312 -10.98 10.11 8.18
N LEU A 313 -10.00 10.73 8.85
CA LEU A 313 -9.11 10.05 9.80
C LEU A 313 -9.92 9.58 11.02
N PRO A 314 -9.62 8.38 11.58
CA PRO A 314 -10.08 8.00 12.91
C PRO A 314 -9.64 9.02 13.97
N TYR A 315 -10.45 9.23 15.00
CA TYR A 315 -10.15 10.22 16.04
C TYR A 315 -10.65 9.78 17.41
N ASN A 316 -9.75 9.57 18.37
CA ASN A 316 -10.11 9.35 19.77
C ASN A 316 -9.66 10.55 20.60
N ASP A 317 -10.57 11.15 21.37
CA ASP A 317 -10.30 12.27 22.27
C ASP A 317 -9.56 11.83 23.57
N GLY A 318 -9.60 10.53 23.88
CA GLY A 318 -8.90 9.88 24.98
C GLY A 318 -9.52 10.07 26.37
N GLN A 319 -10.78 10.52 26.51
CA GLN A 319 -11.40 10.77 27.82
C GLN A 319 -12.65 9.95 28.12
N GLY A 320 -12.47 8.88 28.89
CA GLY A 320 -13.56 8.36 29.73
C GLY A 320 -14.50 7.36 29.06
N ASP A 321 -14.18 6.88 27.86
CA ASP A 321 -15.00 5.90 27.14
C ASP A 321 -15.15 4.60 27.94
N ILE A 322 -16.41 4.18 28.18
CA ILE A 322 -16.73 2.92 28.85
C ILE A 322 -17.52 2.01 27.91
N PHE A 323 -16.81 1.07 27.29
CA PHE A 323 -17.43 0.00 26.50
C PHE A 323 -17.78 -1.21 27.38
N THR A 324 -19.05 -1.41 27.70
CA THR A 324 -19.49 -2.58 28.48
C THR A 324 -19.34 -3.89 27.68
N GLY A 325 -18.92 -4.98 28.35
CA GLY A 325 -18.67 -6.28 27.69
C GLY A 325 -17.26 -6.48 27.12
N VAL A 326 -16.37 -5.52 27.36
CA VAL A 326 -14.94 -5.55 26.97
C VAL A 326 -14.07 -5.69 28.24
N PRO A 327 -12.94 -6.42 28.22
CA PRO A 327 -12.09 -6.57 29.41
C PRO A 327 -11.56 -5.23 29.92
N ALA A 328 -11.76 -4.93 31.20
CA ALA A 328 -11.37 -3.66 31.86
C ALA A 328 -9.85 -3.38 31.96
N SER A 329 -9.00 -4.18 31.30
CA SER A 329 -7.54 -4.01 31.31
C SER A 329 -6.97 -3.54 29.97
N LEU A 330 -7.82 -3.16 29.00
CA LEU A 330 -7.39 -2.62 27.73
C LEU A 330 -7.26 -1.09 27.86
N THR A 331 -6.15 -0.54 27.38
CA THR A 331 -5.99 0.90 27.19
C THR A 331 -6.38 1.21 25.75
N TYR A 332 -7.31 2.14 25.55
CA TYR A 332 -7.91 2.47 24.25
C TYR A 332 -7.04 3.45 23.45
N ASP A 333 -5.73 3.21 23.40
CA ASP A 333 -4.73 4.19 22.95
C ASP A 333 -4.49 4.14 21.43
N ALA A 334 -5.01 3.13 20.74
CA ALA A 334 -4.87 3.01 19.29
C ALA A 334 -5.78 4.04 18.59
N THR A 335 -5.21 4.83 17.69
CA THR A 335 -5.91 5.91 16.97
C THR A 335 -5.85 5.76 15.45
N THR A 336 -5.38 4.61 14.94
CA THR A 336 -5.18 4.34 13.51
C THR A 336 -5.67 2.94 13.15
N LEU A 337 -6.27 2.81 11.97
CA LEU A 337 -6.76 1.55 11.41
C LEU A 337 -5.63 0.57 11.07
N ALA A 338 -4.42 1.08 10.79
CA ALA A 338 -3.21 0.28 10.62
C ALA A 338 -2.84 -0.59 11.82
N THR A 339 -3.43 -0.37 13.00
CA THR A 339 -3.33 -1.31 14.15
C THR A 339 -3.76 -2.75 13.78
N PHE A 340 -4.61 -2.90 12.76
CA PHE A 340 -5.07 -4.19 12.27
C PHE A 340 -4.18 -4.79 11.18
N ASN A 341 -3.17 -4.08 10.68
CA ASN A 341 -2.31 -4.60 9.62
C ASN A 341 -1.46 -5.76 10.11
N GLY A 342 -1.27 -6.75 9.24
CA GLY A 342 -0.53 -8.00 9.52
C GLY A 342 -1.33 -9.04 10.30
N ILE A 343 -2.49 -8.72 10.89
CA ILE A 343 -3.30 -9.71 11.61
C ILE A 343 -4.20 -10.50 10.65
N SER A 344 -4.53 -11.73 11.05
CA SER A 344 -5.53 -12.51 10.34
C SER A 344 -6.95 -11.93 10.58
N PRO A 345 -7.74 -11.65 9.52
CA PRO A 345 -9.11 -11.13 9.65
C PRO A 345 -10.12 -12.20 10.10
N ASN A 346 -9.73 -13.47 10.14
CA ASN A 346 -10.65 -14.60 10.28
C ASN A 346 -11.28 -14.68 11.69
N GLY A 347 -12.59 -14.80 11.73
CA GLY A 347 -13.46 -14.86 12.91
C GLY A 347 -14.39 -13.65 13.03
N ASP A 348 -14.91 -13.42 14.24
CA ASP A 348 -15.92 -12.39 14.52
C ASP A 348 -15.30 -11.01 14.81
N TRP A 349 -15.45 -10.09 13.87
CA TRP A 349 -15.27 -8.65 14.10
C TRP A 349 -16.47 -8.07 14.80
N ARG A 350 -16.25 -7.19 15.77
CA ARG A 350 -17.32 -6.57 16.55
C ARG A 350 -17.20 -5.05 16.51
N LEU A 351 -18.27 -4.39 16.08
CA LEU A 351 -18.45 -2.96 16.25
C LEU A 351 -19.36 -2.73 17.45
N HIS A 352 -18.81 -2.14 18.50
CA HIS A 352 -19.54 -1.65 19.65
C HIS A 352 -19.88 -0.18 19.41
N VAL A 353 -21.12 0.21 19.67
CA VAL A 353 -21.60 1.59 19.55
C VAL A 353 -22.28 1.96 20.86
N VAL A 354 -21.86 3.07 21.45
CA VAL A 354 -22.36 3.57 22.74
C VAL A 354 -22.84 5.00 22.55
N ASP A 355 -23.99 5.30 23.14
CA ASP A 355 -24.43 6.68 23.40
C ASP A 355 -24.14 6.94 24.88
N ASP A 356 -23.11 7.72 25.18
CA ASP A 356 -22.55 7.85 26.53
C ASP A 356 -23.29 8.88 27.40
N THR A 357 -24.17 9.67 26.77
CA THR A 357 -24.87 10.80 27.41
C THR A 357 -26.37 10.72 27.17
N ALA A 358 -27.15 10.69 28.25
CA ALA A 358 -28.60 10.56 28.14
C ALA A 358 -29.30 11.79 27.50
N GLY A 359 -30.34 11.51 26.70
CA GLY A 359 -31.27 12.49 26.16
C GLY A 359 -31.24 12.61 24.64
N ASN A 360 -30.39 11.84 23.97
CA ASN A 360 -30.23 11.83 22.53
C ASN A 360 -30.52 10.43 21.98
N SER A 361 -30.58 10.33 20.66
CA SER A 361 -30.70 9.02 20.03
C SER A 361 -30.26 9.13 18.59
N GLY A 362 -29.90 7.98 18.04
CA GLY A 362 -29.53 7.93 16.64
C GLY A 362 -29.69 6.57 16.02
N LEU A 363 -29.10 6.45 14.85
CA LEU A 363 -29.28 5.31 13.97
C LEU A 363 -28.13 5.23 12.98
N LEU A 364 -27.55 4.04 12.83
CA LEU A 364 -26.86 3.65 11.60
C LEU A 364 -27.89 2.93 10.72
N ALA A 365 -28.51 3.67 9.80
CA ALA A 365 -29.73 3.22 9.11
C ALA A 365 -29.49 2.06 8.15
N ARG A 366 -28.24 1.91 7.67
CA ARG A 366 -27.83 0.88 6.71
C ARG A 366 -26.66 0.04 7.22
N GLY A 367 -26.40 0.10 8.53
CA GLY A 367 -25.36 -0.63 9.23
C GLY A 367 -23.95 -0.13 8.93
N TRP A 368 -23.01 -1.06 8.78
CA TRP A 368 -21.58 -0.77 8.64
C TRP A 368 -20.90 -1.80 7.74
N CYS A 369 -19.76 -1.43 7.16
CA CYS A 369 -18.92 -2.34 6.38
C CYS A 369 -17.45 -2.21 6.77
N LEU A 370 -16.71 -3.31 6.60
CA LEU A 370 -15.25 -3.29 6.56
C LEU A 370 -14.82 -3.51 5.12
N GLU A 371 -13.96 -2.63 4.65
CA GLU A 371 -13.18 -2.81 3.44
C GLU A 371 -11.78 -3.25 3.85
N LEU A 372 -11.47 -4.51 3.58
CA LEU A 372 -10.18 -5.13 3.90
C LEU A 372 -9.34 -5.21 2.64
N THR A 373 -8.19 -4.57 2.64
CA THR A 373 -7.15 -4.83 1.66
C THR A 373 -6.28 -5.95 2.21
N MET A 374 -6.10 -7.03 1.44
CA MET A 374 -5.45 -8.25 1.93
C MET A 374 -4.17 -8.55 1.16
N ALA A 375 -3.30 -9.30 1.83
CA ALA A 375 -2.09 -9.84 1.25
C ALA A 375 -2.37 -10.64 -0.03
N PRO A 376 -1.52 -10.54 -1.06
CA PRO A 376 -1.66 -11.35 -2.26
C PRO A 376 -1.46 -12.84 -1.93
N LEU A 377 -2.38 -13.67 -2.43
CA LEU A 377 -2.27 -15.13 -2.40
C LEU A 377 -1.88 -15.67 -3.76
N PHE A 378 -0.83 -16.49 -3.78
CA PHE A 378 -0.39 -17.22 -4.96
C PHE A 378 -0.75 -18.69 -4.78
N CYS A 379 -1.77 -19.14 -5.50
CA CYS A 379 -2.36 -20.46 -5.30
C CYS A 379 -2.06 -21.43 -6.46
N ASN A 380 -1.79 -22.68 -6.11
CA ASN A 380 -2.06 -23.81 -6.97
C ASN A 380 -3.13 -24.68 -6.33
N THR A 381 -4.35 -24.59 -6.85
CA THR A 381 -5.54 -25.29 -6.33
C THR A 381 -5.70 -26.71 -6.86
N ALA A 382 -4.77 -27.19 -7.69
CA ALA A 382 -4.81 -28.56 -8.18
C ALA A 382 -4.60 -29.54 -7.02
N ALA A 383 -5.48 -30.53 -6.93
CA ALA A 383 -5.38 -31.57 -5.90
C ALA A 383 -4.06 -32.33 -6.03
N ILE A 384 -3.43 -32.62 -4.89
CA ILE A 384 -2.21 -33.42 -4.80
C ILE A 384 -2.56 -34.75 -4.13
N ALA A 385 -2.27 -35.87 -4.78
CA ALA A 385 -2.40 -37.20 -4.18
C ALA A 385 -1.12 -37.54 -3.41
N ILE A 386 -1.26 -37.92 -2.13
CA ILE A 386 -0.17 -38.40 -1.27
C ILE A 386 -0.18 -39.93 -1.38
N ASN A 387 0.88 -40.48 -1.97
CA ASN A 387 0.98 -41.91 -2.30
C ASN A 387 1.75 -42.63 -1.20
N ASP A 388 1.23 -43.78 -0.76
CA ASP A 388 1.85 -44.69 0.22
C ASP A 388 3.32 -44.98 -0.08
N LEU A 389 4.20 -44.69 0.88
CA LEU A 389 5.67 -44.85 0.79
C LEU A 389 6.28 -44.29 -0.50
N ALA A 390 5.81 -43.13 -0.96
CA ALA A 390 6.23 -42.56 -2.23
C ALA A 390 6.09 -41.03 -2.30
N SER A 391 6.74 -40.46 -3.31
CA SER A 391 6.49 -39.08 -3.71
C SER A 391 5.03 -38.89 -4.12
N ALA A 392 4.47 -37.74 -3.77
CA ALA A 392 3.13 -37.34 -4.15
C ALA A 392 2.95 -37.20 -5.68
N ASN A 393 1.73 -36.95 -6.13
CA ASN A 393 1.42 -36.65 -7.53
C ASN A 393 0.46 -35.45 -7.62
N PRO A 394 0.89 -34.31 -8.20
CA PRO A 394 2.19 -34.05 -8.83
C PRO A 394 3.35 -33.90 -7.82
N TYR A 395 4.59 -34.06 -8.30
CA TYR A 395 5.82 -33.86 -7.53
C TYR A 395 6.92 -33.23 -8.42
N PRO A 396 7.23 -31.94 -8.27
CA PRO A 396 6.59 -30.97 -7.37
C PRO A 396 5.20 -30.53 -7.84
N SER A 397 4.41 -29.99 -6.91
CA SER A 397 3.35 -29.03 -7.23
C SER A 397 3.94 -27.62 -7.24
N SER A 398 3.64 -26.80 -8.23
CA SER A 398 4.30 -25.48 -8.39
C SER A 398 3.32 -24.34 -8.57
N VAL A 399 3.66 -23.16 -8.08
CA VAL A 399 2.95 -21.91 -8.30
C VAL A 399 3.92 -20.85 -8.84
N LEU A 400 3.44 -20.04 -9.79
CA LEU A 400 4.19 -18.90 -10.32
C LEU A 400 3.81 -17.65 -9.51
N VAL A 401 4.81 -17.01 -8.92
CA VAL A 401 4.67 -15.72 -8.22
C VAL A 401 5.22 -14.63 -9.12
N GLU A 402 4.44 -13.59 -9.38
CA GLU A 402 4.83 -12.45 -10.22
C GLU A 402 4.22 -11.16 -9.65
N GLY A 403 4.88 -10.03 -9.89
CA GLY A 403 4.36 -8.70 -9.54
C GLY A 403 4.51 -8.30 -8.08
N LEU A 404 5.34 -9.01 -7.30
CA LEU A 404 5.69 -8.59 -5.93
C LEU A 404 6.98 -7.77 -5.89
N GLU A 405 7.12 -6.96 -4.84
CA GLU A 405 8.36 -6.22 -4.60
C GLU A 405 9.51 -7.19 -4.36
N GLU A 406 10.75 -6.76 -4.66
CA GLU A 406 11.89 -7.69 -4.77
C GLU A 406 12.45 -8.19 -3.43
N ALA A 407 11.92 -7.73 -2.30
CA ALA A 407 12.30 -8.23 -0.99
C ALA A 407 11.09 -8.84 -0.26
N THR A 408 11.14 -10.15 -0.08
CA THR A 408 10.20 -10.88 0.77
C THR A 408 10.38 -10.45 2.23
N ALA A 409 9.32 -9.98 2.88
CA ALA A 409 9.32 -9.63 4.31
C ALA A 409 8.62 -10.67 5.19
N GLU A 410 7.72 -11.47 4.60
CA GLU A 410 7.09 -12.60 5.27
C GLU A 410 6.59 -13.61 4.23
N VAL A 411 6.65 -14.90 4.57
CA VAL A 411 6.01 -15.98 3.80
C VAL A 411 5.15 -16.80 4.75
N LYS A 412 3.88 -17.01 4.39
CA LYS A 412 3.01 -18.01 5.00
C LYS A 412 2.57 -19.04 3.97
N LEU A 413 2.44 -20.29 4.41
CA LEU A 413 1.96 -21.39 3.59
C LEU A 413 0.55 -21.80 4.04
N HIS A 414 -0.39 -21.80 3.11
CA HIS A 414 -1.73 -22.30 3.33
C HIS A 414 -1.91 -23.64 2.61
N LEU A 415 -2.37 -24.65 3.34
CA LEU A 415 -2.69 -25.99 2.85
C LEU A 415 -4.19 -26.20 2.94
N TYR A 416 -4.85 -26.60 1.84
CA TYR A 416 -6.30 -26.74 1.79
C TYR A 416 -6.73 -28.19 1.59
N GLY A 417 -7.61 -28.67 2.47
CA GLY A 417 -8.21 -30.00 2.38
C GLY A 417 -7.22 -31.15 2.58
N LEU A 418 -6.25 -31.00 3.47
CA LEU A 418 -5.30 -32.05 3.84
C LEU A 418 -6.03 -33.20 4.55
N SER A 419 -5.87 -34.41 4.03
CA SER A 419 -6.39 -35.65 4.60
C SER A 419 -5.32 -36.73 4.56
N HIS A 420 -5.14 -37.46 5.67
CA HIS A 420 -4.24 -38.60 5.80
C HIS A 420 -4.64 -39.39 7.05
N THR A 421 -4.58 -40.71 7.01
CA THR A 421 -4.91 -41.55 8.17
C THR A 421 -3.77 -41.62 9.19
N TYR A 422 -2.54 -41.30 8.78
CA TYR A 422 -1.39 -41.18 9.68
C TYR A 422 -0.52 -39.96 9.34
N PRO A 423 -0.81 -38.77 9.89
CA PRO A 423 -0.16 -37.53 9.46
C PRO A 423 1.35 -37.42 9.65
N SER A 424 1.91 -38.25 10.54
CA SER A 424 3.36 -38.22 10.81
C SER A 424 4.16 -38.67 9.60
N ASP A 425 3.57 -39.48 8.72
CA ASP A 425 4.24 -40.00 7.52
C ASP A 425 4.41 -38.92 6.44
N ILE A 426 3.79 -37.74 6.62
CA ILE A 426 3.79 -36.68 5.61
C ILE A 426 4.96 -35.73 5.83
N ASP A 427 5.87 -35.71 4.85
CA ASP A 427 6.95 -34.75 4.76
C ASP A 427 6.72 -33.75 3.63
N MET A 428 6.86 -32.46 3.93
CA MET A 428 6.67 -31.37 2.97
C MET A 428 7.87 -30.43 2.94
N LEU A 429 8.44 -30.26 1.74
CA LEU A 429 9.53 -29.32 1.45
C LEU A 429 9.00 -28.20 0.54
N LEU A 430 9.06 -26.96 1.03
CA LEU A 430 8.80 -25.76 0.24
C LEU A 430 10.11 -25.23 -0.33
N VAL A 431 10.11 -24.90 -1.62
CA VAL A 431 11.26 -24.37 -2.35
C VAL A 431 10.90 -23.06 -3.03
N GLY A 432 11.67 -22.01 -2.74
CA GLY A 432 11.55 -20.70 -3.37
C GLY A 432 12.25 -20.62 -4.73
N PRO A 433 11.99 -19.55 -5.52
CA PRO A 433 12.40 -19.45 -6.93
C PRO A 433 13.89 -19.51 -7.18
N GLN A 434 14.68 -19.16 -6.17
CA GLN A 434 16.13 -19.12 -6.25
C GLN A 434 16.79 -20.33 -5.55
N GLY A 435 15.98 -21.32 -5.13
CA GLY A 435 16.44 -22.58 -4.55
C GLY A 435 16.55 -22.60 -3.03
N GLN A 436 16.21 -21.51 -2.33
CA GLN A 436 16.00 -21.53 -0.88
C GLN A 436 14.93 -22.57 -0.57
N ASN A 437 15.08 -23.32 0.51
CA ASN A 437 14.10 -24.34 0.84
C ASN A 437 13.99 -24.57 2.35
N LEU A 438 12.81 -25.02 2.76
CA LEU A 438 12.42 -25.25 4.14
C LEU A 438 11.51 -26.47 4.22
N ILE A 439 11.78 -27.37 5.17
CA ILE A 439 10.81 -28.40 5.54
C ILE A 439 9.76 -27.76 6.43
N VAL A 440 8.53 -27.73 5.95
CA VAL A 440 7.42 -27.00 6.60
C VAL A 440 6.58 -27.91 7.51
N MET A 441 6.59 -29.21 7.25
CA MET A 441 5.87 -30.24 8.00
C MET A 441 6.61 -31.58 7.81
N SER A 442 6.95 -32.25 8.90
CA SER A 442 7.49 -33.61 8.93
C SER A 442 7.30 -34.21 10.33
N ASP A 443 6.95 -35.50 10.42
CA ASP A 443 6.88 -36.25 11.69
C ASP A 443 5.96 -35.61 12.76
N VAL A 444 4.80 -35.10 12.33
CA VAL A 444 3.85 -34.34 13.15
C VAL A 444 2.39 -34.82 13.00
N GLY A 445 1.57 -34.52 14.00
CA GLY A 445 0.16 -34.92 14.08
C GLY A 445 -0.09 -36.32 14.65
N GLY A 446 0.96 -37.12 14.86
CA GLY A 446 0.87 -38.49 15.39
C GLY A 446 0.09 -39.42 14.46
N GLY A 447 -0.51 -40.47 15.03
CA GLY A 447 -1.37 -41.44 14.32
C GLY A 447 -2.86 -41.11 14.37
N TYR A 448 -3.23 -39.83 14.27
CA TYR A 448 -4.62 -39.39 14.30
C TYR A 448 -5.06 -38.91 12.92
N ASP A 449 -6.14 -39.46 12.39
CA ASP A 449 -6.68 -39.09 11.07
C ASP A 449 -6.84 -37.57 10.90
N LEU A 450 -6.19 -37.04 9.86
CA LEU A 450 -6.55 -35.78 9.24
C LEU A 450 -7.66 -36.02 8.23
N VAL A 451 -8.76 -35.28 8.37
CA VAL A 451 -9.89 -35.33 7.44
C VAL A 451 -10.24 -33.92 7.01
N ASN A 452 -9.92 -33.59 5.75
CA ASN A 452 -10.22 -32.33 5.08
C ASN A 452 -9.87 -31.10 5.93
N ARG A 453 -8.63 -31.07 6.44
CA ARG A 453 -8.14 -29.98 7.30
C ARG A 453 -7.43 -28.91 6.49
N ASN A 454 -7.69 -27.66 6.86
CA ASN A 454 -6.92 -26.53 6.36
C ASN A 454 -5.88 -26.15 7.41
N LEU A 455 -4.64 -25.96 6.99
CA LEU A 455 -3.54 -25.55 7.86
C LEU A 455 -2.92 -24.26 7.32
N THR A 456 -2.57 -23.34 8.22
CA THR A 456 -1.81 -22.13 7.90
C THR A 456 -0.49 -22.20 8.65
N LEU A 457 0.63 -22.08 7.94
CA LEU A 457 1.96 -22.14 8.50
C LEU A 457 2.65 -20.78 8.37
N GLY A 458 3.24 -20.30 9.46
CA GLY A 458 3.95 -19.02 9.49
C GLY A 458 4.81 -18.85 10.74
N ASP A 459 5.85 -18.02 10.64
CA ASP A 459 6.79 -17.76 11.74
C ASP A 459 6.20 -16.92 12.88
N ASP A 460 5.05 -16.28 12.65
CA ASP A 460 4.32 -15.49 13.65
C ASP A 460 3.36 -16.34 14.49
N ALA A 461 3.13 -17.60 14.11
CA ALA A 461 2.24 -18.50 14.84
C ALA A 461 2.71 -18.74 16.29
N SER A 462 1.76 -18.80 17.23
CA SER A 462 2.06 -18.99 18.66
C SER A 462 2.37 -20.44 19.04
N GLN A 463 2.10 -21.40 18.16
CA GLN A 463 2.22 -22.84 18.42
C GLN A 463 3.04 -23.52 17.33
N THR A 464 3.89 -24.48 17.69
CA THR A 464 4.46 -25.44 16.75
C THR A 464 3.45 -26.56 16.49
N MET A 465 3.62 -27.34 15.42
CA MET A 465 2.79 -28.51 15.21
C MET A 465 3.02 -29.55 16.32
N PRO A 466 1.95 -30.15 16.88
CA PRO A 466 2.09 -31.23 17.85
C PRO A 466 2.70 -32.47 17.20
N THR A 467 3.67 -33.10 17.86
CA THR A 467 4.35 -34.31 17.34
C THR A 467 3.65 -35.61 17.72
N VAL A 468 2.87 -35.62 18.80
CA VAL A 468 2.25 -36.85 19.35
C VAL A 468 0.74 -36.79 19.48
N SER A 469 0.14 -35.61 19.39
CA SER A 469 -1.32 -35.42 19.44
C SER A 469 -1.83 -34.96 18.08
N GLY A 470 -3.10 -35.23 17.79
CA GLY A 470 -3.72 -34.82 16.54
C GLY A 470 -3.61 -33.31 16.30
N LEU A 471 -3.43 -32.93 15.03
CA LEU A 471 -3.42 -31.55 14.57
C LEU A 471 -4.83 -30.94 14.74
N SER A 472 -4.92 -29.88 15.57
CA SER A 472 -6.14 -29.09 15.72
C SER A 472 -6.20 -27.97 14.66
N LEU A 473 -7.30 -27.22 14.61
CA LEU A 473 -7.39 -26.02 13.78
C LEU A 473 -6.57 -24.89 14.42
N GLY A 474 -5.69 -24.27 13.65
CA GLY A 474 -4.93 -23.09 14.08
C GLY A 474 -3.73 -22.82 13.17
N PRO A 475 -3.17 -21.60 13.21
CA PRO A 475 -1.88 -21.34 12.60
C PRO A 475 -0.77 -22.05 13.38
N TYR A 476 0.20 -22.62 12.67
CA TYR A 476 1.34 -23.33 13.24
C TYR A 476 2.66 -22.78 12.70
N ARG A 477 3.74 -22.87 13.48
CA ARG A 477 5.10 -22.71 12.97
C ARG A 477 5.48 -23.92 12.11
N PRO A 478 6.34 -23.76 11.09
CA PRO A 478 6.92 -24.90 10.39
C PRO A 478 7.59 -25.83 11.41
N THR A 479 7.39 -27.12 11.27
CA THR A 479 7.88 -28.10 12.24
C THR A 479 8.46 -29.30 11.49
N ASN A 480 9.74 -29.55 11.73
CA ASN A 480 10.42 -30.78 11.34
C ASN A 480 10.84 -31.50 12.63
N ASN A 481 10.48 -32.77 12.76
CA ASN A 481 10.78 -33.61 13.90
C ASN A 481 11.44 -34.90 13.42
N GLY A 482 12.18 -35.60 14.27
CA GLY A 482 12.68 -36.94 13.95
C GLY A 482 13.97 -37.00 13.12
N SER A 483 14.03 -37.96 12.20
CA SER A 483 15.25 -38.33 11.45
C SER A 483 15.41 -37.46 10.20
N PRO A 484 16.57 -37.46 9.52
CA PRO A 484 16.71 -36.70 8.28
C PRO A 484 15.76 -37.18 7.18
N ASP A 485 14.94 -36.26 6.68
CA ASP A 485 13.94 -36.52 5.64
C ASP A 485 14.58 -36.65 4.26
N ASN A 486 14.12 -37.63 3.47
CA ASN A 486 14.64 -37.89 2.14
C ASN A 486 13.63 -37.51 1.06
N PHE A 487 13.92 -36.42 0.32
CA PHE A 487 13.13 -35.99 -0.83
C PHE A 487 13.80 -36.45 -2.14
N PRO A 488 13.21 -37.40 -2.90
CA PRO A 488 13.78 -37.87 -4.16
C PRO A 488 13.91 -36.77 -5.22
N ALA A 489 14.82 -36.95 -6.18
CA ALA A 489 14.89 -36.06 -7.35
C ALA A 489 13.52 -36.01 -8.06
N PRO A 490 13.04 -34.83 -8.50
CA PRO A 490 13.82 -33.61 -8.76
C PRO A 490 13.96 -32.62 -7.59
N ALA A 491 13.56 -32.98 -6.37
CA ALA A 491 13.73 -32.10 -5.22
C ALA A 491 15.20 -31.70 -5.01
N PRO A 492 15.49 -30.45 -4.61
CA PRO A 492 16.83 -30.01 -4.28
C PRO A 492 17.31 -30.67 -2.98
N VAL A 493 18.60 -30.52 -2.70
CA VAL A 493 19.15 -30.91 -1.39
C VAL A 493 18.50 -30.02 -0.31
N VAL A 494 17.95 -30.67 0.71
CA VAL A 494 17.32 -30.02 1.85
C VAL A 494 18.35 -29.17 2.60
N SER A 495 17.96 -27.94 2.93
CA SER A 495 18.77 -26.98 3.69
C SER A 495 18.69 -27.25 5.21
N SER A 496 19.47 -26.50 5.99
CA SER A 496 19.36 -26.52 7.47
C SER A 496 18.37 -25.48 8.03
N ALA A 497 17.53 -24.87 7.19
CA ALA A 497 16.55 -23.88 7.63
C ALA A 497 15.49 -24.52 8.53
N ALA A 498 15.04 -23.77 9.53
CA ALA A 498 14.03 -24.22 10.50
C ALA A 498 12.75 -23.38 10.49
N ASP A 499 12.75 -22.25 9.77
CA ASP A 499 11.69 -21.25 9.74
C ASP A 499 11.60 -20.58 8.36
N PHE A 500 10.49 -19.88 8.10
CA PHE A 500 10.26 -19.14 6.85
C PHE A 500 11.23 -17.96 6.69
N ALA A 501 11.98 -17.61 7.74
CA ALA A 501 13.03 -16.59 7.70
C ALA A 501 14.07 -16.84 6.58
N THR A 502 14.24 -18.09 6.14
CA THR A 502 15.11 -18.46 4.99
C THR A 502 14.73 -17.78 3.67
N PHE A 503 13.48 -17.34 3.53
CA PHE A 503 12.98 -16.67 2.33
C PHE A 503 13.09 -15.14 2.42
N LEU A 504 13.41 -14.58 3.59
CA LEU A 504 13.43 -13.14 3.82
C LEU A 504 14.55 -12.45 3.04
N GLY A 505 14.26 -11.26 2.53
CA GLY A 505 15.16 -10.47 1.71
C GLY A 505 15.41 -11.05 0.32
N THR A 506 14.83 -12.21 -0.03
CA THR A 506 14.96 -12.81 -1.36
C THR A 506 13.86 -12.31 -2.29
N ASN A 507 14.15 -12.23 -3.60
CA ASN A 507 13.13 -11.97 -4.63
C ASN A 507 12.09 -13.10 -4.66
N PRO A 508 10.82 -12.82 -4.31
CA PRO A 508 9.77 -13.83 -4.29
C PRO A 508 9.24 -14.16 -5.68
N ASN A 509 9.55 -13.37 -6.71
CA ASN A 509 9.06 -13.60 -8.06
C ASN A 509 9.76 -14.79 -8.73
N GLY A 510 8.96 -15.66 -9.33
CA GLY A 510 9.38 -16.88 -10.02
C GLY A 510 8.62 -18.10 -9.51
N THR A 511 9.10 -19.29 -9.87
CA THR A 511 8.41 -20.54 -9.54
C THR A 511 8.71 -20.98 -8.11
N TRP A 512 7.68 -21.07 -7.29
CA TRP A 512 7.72 -21.77 -6.01
C TRP A 512 7.25 -23.20 -6.19
N SER A 513 7.85 -24.14 -5.45
CA SER A 513 7.55 -25.57 -5.55
C SER A 513 7.34 -26.20 -4.19
N LEU A 514 6.25 -26.95 -4.05
CA LEU A 514 5.95 -27.80 -2.90
C LEU A 514 6.19 -29.26 -3.29
N TYR A 515 7.08 -29.92 -2.55
CA TYR A 515 7.38 -31.34 -2.65
C TYR A 515 6.77 -32.06 -1.45
N ILE A 516 6.03 -33.14 -1.70
CA ILE A 516 5.38 -33.94 -0.64
C ILE A 516 5.79 -35.40 -0.80
N VAL A 517 6.17 -36.04 0.30
CA VAL A 517 6.50 -37.46 0.38
C VAL A 517 5.70 -38.08 1.52
N ASP A 518 5.21 -39.29 1.29
CA ASP A 518 4.85 -40.23 2.36
C ASP A 518 6.06 -41.12 2.62
N ASP A 519 6.60 -41.12 3.84
CA ASP A 519 7.85 -41.81 4.17
C ASP A 519 7.65 -43.16 4.89
N ALA A 520 6.40 -43.54 5.18
CA ALA A 520 6.04 -44.80 5.81
C ALA A 520 5.06 -45.61 4.94
N SER A 521 4.69 -46.81 5.40
CA SER A 521 3.81 -47.70 4.66
C SER A 521 2.44 -47.81 5.31
N GLU A 522 1.42 -48.16 4.52
CA GLU A 522 0.03 -48.53 4.90
C GLU A 522 -1.00 -47.40 4.75
N ASP A 523 -0.57 -46.15 4.67
CA ASP A 523 -1.44 -44.99 4.66
C ASP A 523 -1.33 -44.20 3.33
N THR A 524 -2.37 -43.44 3.02
CA THR A 524 -2.41 -42.56 1.85
C THR A 524 -3.19 -41.32 2.19
N GLY A 525 -3.06 -40.29 1.36
CA GLY A 525 -3.84 -39.08 1.58
C GLY A 525 -3.98 -38.19 0.37
N THR A 526 -4.50 -36.99 0.65
CA THR A 526 -4.73 -35.96 -0.36
C THR A 526 -4.56 -34.58 0.24
N LEU A 527 -4.09 -33.65 -0.60
CA LEU A 527 -4.27 -32.22 -0.40
C LEU A 527 -5.28 -31.75 -1.45
N ALA A 528 -6.58 -31.86 -1.10
CA ALA A 528 -7.66 -31.80 -2.08
C ALA A 528 -7.88 -30.40 -2.69
N GLY A 529 -7.59 -29.34 -1.92
CA GLY A 529 -7.71 -27.95 -2.35
C GLY A 529 -6.38 -27.32 -2.78
N GLY A 530 -5.30 -28.11 -2.82
CA GLY A 530 -3.96 -27.61 -3.13
C GLY A 530 -3.40 -26.69 -2.03
N TRP A 531 -2.61 -25.72 -2.44
CA TRP A 531 -1.87 -24.84 -1.53
C TRP A 531 -1.74 -23.42 -2.08
N CYS A 532 -1.54 -22.47 -1.17
CA CYS A 532 -1.27 -21.08 -1.51
C CYS A 532 -0.10 -20.53 -0.70
N LEU A 533 0.63 -19.57 -1.27
CA LEU A 533 1.57 -18.72 -0.56
C LEU A 533 0.95 -17.35 -0.33
N GLU A 534 0.97 -16.91 0.93
CA GLU A 534 0.81 -15.51 1.27
C GLU A 534 2.23 -14.93 1.39
N ILE A 535 2.53 -13.92 0.57
CA ILE A 535 3.84 -13.27 0.58
C ILE A 535 3.62 -11.79 0.83
N ASN A 536 4.14 -11.31 1.96
CA ASN A 536 4.11 -9.89 2.30
C ASN A 536 5.49 -9.31 2.00
N THR A 537 5.50 -8.18 1.31
CA THR A 537 6.67 -7.31 1.19
C THR A 537 6.38 -6.11 2.08
N HIS A 538 7.33 -5.75 2.94
CA HIS A 538 7.20 -4.61 3.83
C HIS A 538 8.41 -3.72 3.66
N ASP A 539 8.19 -2.41 3.73
CA ASP A 539 9.27 -1.47 3.95
C ASP A 539 9.97 -1.80 5.28
N THR A 540 11.30 -1.79 5.27
CA THR A 540 12.08 -1.93 6.50
C THR A 540 12.10 -0.59 7.22
N ILE A 541 11.36 -0.50 8.34
CA ILE A 541 11.33 0.69 9.20
C ILE A 541 12.35 0.54 10.32
N ILE A 542 13.29 1.49 10.42
CA ILE A 542 14.30 1.53 11.46
C ILE A 542 14.24 2.91 12.10
N CYS A 543 14.13 2.99 13.42
CA CYS A 543 13.98 4.25 14.13
C CYS A 543 15.15 4.54 15.06
N ASN A 544 15.54 5.81 15.15
CA ASN A 544 16.34 6.35 16.23
C ASN A 544 15.48 7.33 17.03
N ALA A 545 14.98 6.86 18.17
CA ALA A 545 14.13 7.64 19.08
C ALA A 545 14.92 8.61 19.98
N THR A 546 16.23 8.77 19.78
CA THR A 546 17.03 9.73 20.56
C THR A 546 16.58 11.14 20.21
N PRO A 547 16.10 11.94 21.18
CA PRO A 547 15.68 13.32 20.91
C PRO A 547 16.83 14.17 20.37
N LEU A 548 16.53 15.05 19.41
CA LEU A 548 17.45 16.09 18.97
C LEU A 548 17.00 17.44 19.49
N GLU A 549 17.91 18.17 20.13
CA GLU A 549 17.66 19.53 20.63
C GLU A 549 18.26 20.57 19.68
N ILE A 550 17.48 21.60 19.34
CA ILE A 550 17.86 22.73 18.49
C ILE A 550 17.89 23.98 19.39
N SER A 551 19.08 24.51 19.67
CA SER A 551 19.26 25.49 20.73
C SER A 551 18.94 26.93 20.28
N PRO A 552 18.11 27.68 21.03
CA PRO A 552 17.74 29.05 20.68
C PRO A 552 18.86 30.09 20.81
N ASN A 553 19.97 29.74 21.47
CA ASN A 553 21.01 30.69 21.85
C ASN A 553 22.17 30.79 20.84
N THR A 554 22.19 29.94 19.81
CA THR A 554 23.25 29.92 18.78
C THR A 554 22.72 29.30 17.50
N ALA A 555 22.77 30.06 16.38
CA ALA A 555 22.70 29.53 15.03
C ALA A 555 23.72 28.42 14.90
N GLY A 556 23.29 27.23 14.51
CA GLY A 556 24.19 26.09 14.42
C GLY A 556 23.51 24.74 14.58
N SER A 557 24.37 23.74 14.59
CA SER A 557 24.02 22.32 14.66
C SER A 557 23.15 21.97 15.87
N ALA A 558 22.17 21.11 15.64
CA ALA A 558 21.44 20.44 16.71
C ALA A 558 22.37 19.58 17.59
N THR A 559 21.84 19.07 18.69
CA THR A 559 22.54 18.09 19.54
C THR A 559 21.66 16.85 19.72
N PRO A 560 22.08 15.66 19.26
CA PRO A 560 23.33 15.32 18.55
C PRO A 560 23.43 15.82 17.09
N TYR A 561 24.66 15.88 16.55
CA TYR A 561 24.95 16.24 15.15
C TYR A 561 26.17 15.47 14.61
N ALA A 562 26.00 14.45 13.76
CA ALA A 562 24.73 13.87 13.29
C ALA A 562 24.03 13.01 14.35
N THR A 563 22.74 12.74 14.12
CA THR A 563 22.06 11.54 14.64
C THR A 563 22.16 10.42 13.60
N GLU A 564 22.29 9.17 14.03
CA GLU A 564 22.63 8.03 13.16
C GLU A 564 21.64 6.88 13.30
N ILE A 565 21.31 6.24 12.18
CA ILE A 565 20.67 4.93 12.09
C ILE A 565 21.63 3.98 11.39
N VAL A 566 21.87 2.80 11.95
CA VAL A 566 22.71 1.77 11.33
C VAL A 566 21.81 0.70 10.72
N VAL A 567 22.01 0.46 9.43
CA VAL A 567 21.28 -0.54 8.64
C VAL A 567 22.22 -1.70 8.31
N SER A 568 21.73 -2.93 8.39
CA SER A 568 22.48 -4.12 7.99
C SER A 568 21.60 -5.11 7.23
N ASP A 569 22.25 -5.98 6.45
CA ASP A 569 21.65 -7.15 5.80
C ASP A 569 20.50 -6.85 4.81
N LEU A 570 20.47 -5.66 4.21
CA LEU A 570 19.50 -5.29 3.17
C LEU A 570 20.07 -5.29 1.75
N GLY A 571 19.18 -5.37 0.75
CA GLY A 571 19.51 -5.24 -0.67
C GLY A 571 19.77 -3.78 -1.12
N LEU A 572 19.96 -3.51 -2.42
CA LEU A 572 20.02 -2.15 -2.96
C LEU A 572 18.70 -1.40 -2.70
N VAL A 573 18.79 -0.11 -2.39
CA VAL A 573 17.63 0.77 -2.17
C VAL A 573 16.76 0.84 -3.44
N LYS A 574 15.46 0.68 -3.29
CA LYS A 574 14.43 0.96 -4.29
C LYS A 574 13.66 2.23 -3.97
N ASP A 575 13.41 2.47 -2.70
CA ASP A 575 12.72 3.66 -2.21
C ASP A 575 13.17 4.00 -0.79
N VAL A 576 13.07 5.29 -0.45
CA VAL A 576 13.40 5.83 0.86
C VAL A 576 12.30 6.78 1.30
N ARG A 577 11.71 6.51 2.47
CA ARG A 577 10.83 7.43 3.18
C ARG A 577 11.42 7.77 4.55
N LEU A 578 11.12 8.97 5.05
CA LEU A 578 11.61 9.44 6.34
C LEU A 578 10.45 9.89 7.23
N HIS A 579 10.44 9.48 8.49
CA HIS A 579 9.52 10.01 9.48
C HIS A 579 10.27 10.91 10.45
N LEU A 580 9.81 12.14 10.63
CA LEU A 580 10.27 13.09 11.64
C LEU A 580 9.20 13.16 12.74
N LEU A 581 9.55 12.70 13.94
CA LEU A 581 8.60 12.49 15.03
C LEU A 581 8.66 13.64 16.04
N ASN A 582 7.51 14.26 16.29
CA ASN A 582 7.31 15.35 17.25
C ASN A 582 8.26 16.53 17.01
N LEU A 583 8.32 17.00 15.76
CA LEU A 583 9.07 18.20 15.38
C LEU A 583 8.42 19.46 15.96
N THR A 584 9.22 20.24 16.67
CA THR A 584 8.85 21.55 17.21
C THR A 584 9.93 22.56 16.82
N HIS A 585 9.55 23.75 16.39
CA HIS A 585 10.46 24.86 16.11
C HIS A 585 9.72 26.19 16.20
N THR A 586 10.37 27.25 16.70
CA THR A 586 9.73 28.57 16.80
C THR A 586 9.66 29.32 15.46
N SER A 587 10.53 28.98 14.51
CA SER A 587 10.55 29.53 13.13
C SER A 587 11.04 28.46 12.13
N PRO A 588 10.15 27.63 11.53
CA PRO A 588 10.57 26.51 10.68
C PRO A 588 11.33 26.93 9.42
N GLU A 589 11.18 28.17 8.93
CA GLU A 589 11.95 28.68 7.78
C GLU A 589 13.46 28.65 8.02
N GLU A 590 13.88 28.68 9.28
CA GLU A 590 15.28 28.71 9.66
C GLU A 590 15.89 27.32 9.81
N LEU A 591 15.05 26.27 9.75
CA LEU A 591 15.47 24.88 9.95
C LEU A 591 15.97 24.27 8.64
N ALA A 592 17.15 23.64 8.68
CA ALA A 592 17.73 22.89 7.56
C ALA A 592 18.11 21.46 7.95
N LEU A 593 17.65 20.47 7.16
CA LEU A 593 17.94 19.04 7.36
C LEU A 593 18.66 18.45 6.15
N LEU A 594 19.71 17.67 6.40
CA LEU A 594 20.45 16.92 5.39
C LEU A 594 20.48 15.43 5.77
N LEU A 595 19.97 14.58 4.89
CA LEU A 595 20.12 13.12 4.98
C LEU A 595 21.35 12.67 4.20
N VAL A 596 22.15 11.79 4.77
CA VAL A 596 23.35 11.23 4.15
C VAL A 596 23.32 9.71 4.27
N SER A 597 23.43 9.02 3.14
CA SER A 597 23.49 7.55 3.08
C SER A 597 24.90 7.02 3.41
N PRO A 598 25.06 5.71 3.65
CA PRO A 598 26.37 5.10 3.92
C PRO A 598 27.38 5.25 2.79
N SER A 599 26.92 5.35 1.55
CA SER A 599 27.73 5.61 0.34
C SER A 599 28.15 7.08 0.19
N GLY A 600 27.62 7.99 1.03
CA GLY A 600 27.91 9.42 1.01
C GLY A 600 27.04 10.24 0.07
N GLN A 601 26.06 9.64 -0.61
CA GLN A 601 25.00 10.39 -1.29
C GLN A 601 24.19 11.16 -0.24
N ASN A 602 23.65 12.31 -0.63
CA ASN A 602 22.94 13.16 0.30
C ASN A 602 21.85 14.00 -0.37
N LEU A 603 20.87 14.39 0.43
CA LEU A 603 19.70 15.19 0.04
C LEU A 603 19.36 16.19 1.15
N VAL A 604 19.09 17.43 0.77
CA VAL A 604 18.47 18.41 1.68
C VAL A 604 16.98 18.11 1.73
N LEU A 605 16.50 17.74 2.91
CA LEU A 605 15.11 17.31 3.13
C LEU A 605 14.15 18.49 3.28
N MET A 606 14.60 19.51 4.01
CA MET A 606 13.88 20.74 4.23
C MET A 606 14.86 21.90 4.42
N SER A 607 14.57 23.07 3.84
CA SER A 607 15.25 24.33 4.10
C SER A 607 14.44 25.51 3.59
N ASN A 608 14.32 26.57 4.40
CA ASN A 608 13.48 27.74 4.11
C ASN A 608 12.01 27.37 3.88
N VAL A 609 11.45 26.50 4.73
CA VAL A 609 10.06 26.01 4.62
C VAL A 609 9.23 26.44 5.83
N GLY A 610 7.93 26.63 5.68
CA GLY A 610 6.98 26.83 6.78
C GLY A 610 6.84 28.25 7.33
N GLY A 611 7.58 29.21 6.79
CA GLY A 611 7.63 30.60 7.27
C GLY A 611 8.08 30.76 8.73
N GLY A 612 7.86 31.95 9.29
CA GLY A 612 8.24 32.31 10.67
C GLY A 612 7.21 31.98 11.76
N THR A 613 6.24 31.09 11.49
CA THR A 613 5.22 30.71 12.49
C THR A 613 5.63 29.44 13.22
N ALA A 614 5.62 29.47 14.56
CA ALA A 614 6.00 28.33 15.37
C ALA A 614 5.18 27.07 15.07
N ILE A 615 5.86 25.95 14.95
CA ILE A 615 5.30 24.60 14.81
C ILE A 615 5.53 23.82 16.10
N THR A 616 4.62 22.92 16.46
CA THR A 616 4.70 22.14 17.71
C THR A 616 4.21 20.72 17.48
N ASN A 617 5.02 19.74 17.91
CA ASN A 617 4.71 18.30 17.85
C ASN A 617 4.24 17.79 16.49
N LEU A 618 4.82 18.29 15.39
CA LEU A 618 4.48 17.80 14.06
C LEU A 618 5.06 16.41 13.82
N HIS A 619 4.29 15.54 13.18
CA HIS A 619 4.78 14.31 12.58
C HIS A 619 4.83 14.52 11.07
N LEU A 620 6.04 14.63 10.52
CA LEU A 620 6.24 14.78 9.09
C LEU A 620 6.71 13.46 8.50
N ILE A 621 6.08 13.04 7.41
CA ILE A 621 6.51 11.92 6.59
C ILE A 621 7.06 12.53 5.30
N LEU A 622 8.34 12.32 5.02
CA LEU A 622 9.00 12.81 3.82
C LEU A 622 9.18 11.66 2.84
N ASP A 623 8.64 11.83 1.64
CA ASP A 623 8.64 10.82 0.58
C ASP A 623 8.54 11.53 -0.78
N ASP A 624 9.13 10.96 -1.82
CA ASP A 624 9.00 11.46 -3.18
C ASP A 624 7.65 11.10 -3.82
N VAL A 625 6.91 10.14 -3.24
CA VAL A 625 5.53 9.82 -3.65
C VAL A 625 4.56 10.96 -3.34
N ALA A 626 4.92 11.82 -2.38
CA ALA A 626 4.18 12.99 -1.93
C ALA A 626 4.35 14.21 -2.85
N PHE A 627 4.70 13.98 -4.10
CA PHE A 627 5.19 14.97 -5.06
C PHE A 627 4.32 16.24 -5.18
N TYR A 628 3.01 16.14 -4.93
CA TYR A 628 2.02 17.24 -4.99
C TYR A 628 1.88 18.07 -3.71
N THR A 629 2.53 17.64 -2.63
CA THR A 629 2.52 18.31 -1.34
C THR A 629 3.96 18.56 -0.91
N PRO A 630 4.74 19.42 -1.61
CA PRO A 630 6.01 19.85 -1.04
C PRO A 630 5.77 20.51 0.31
N LEU A 631 6.74 20.43 1.21
CA LEU A 631 6.71 21.26 2.41
C LEU A 631 6.47 22.72 1.99
N PRO A 632 5.49 23.42 2.57
CA PRO A 632 5.13 24.77 2.13
C PRO A 632 6.27 25.77 2.35
N ASP A 633 6.33 26.82 1.53
CA ASP A 633 7.36 27.87 1.61
C ASP A 633 7.08 28.80 2.81
N ALA A 634 5.94 29.49 2.80
CA ALA A 634 5.58 30.49 3.81
C ALA A 634 4.36 30.10 4.66
N GLU A 635 3.60 29.10 4.24
CA GLU A 635 2.41 28.64 4.95
C GLU A 635 2.76 27.74 6.14
N LEU A 636 1.89 27.72 7.16
CA LEU A 636 2.06 26.88 8.33
C LEU A 636 2.13 25.39 7.94
N ILE A 637 3.20 24.71 8.34
CA ILE A 637 3.36 23.27 8.17
C ILE A 637 2.41 22.54 9.14
N GLN A 638 1.76 21.49 8.65
CA GLN A 638 0.93 20.58 9.45
C GLN A 638 1.57 19.18 9.46
N SER A 639 1.13 18.30 10.36
CA SER A 639 1.53 16.89 10.30
C SER A 639 0.99 16.27 9.02
N GLY A 640 1.77 15.40 8.38
CA GLY A 640 1.35 14.76 7.14
C GLY A 640 2.49 14.31 6.25
N LEU A 641 2.12 13.88 5.04
CA LEU A 641 3.01 13.38 4.00
C LEU A 641 3.41 14.52 3.05
N TYR A 642 4.73 14.74 2.91
CA TYR A 642 5.29 15.83 2.13
C TYR A 642 6.47 15.42 1.26
N HIS A 643 6.61 16.09 0.11
CA HIS A 643 7.79 16.01 -0.73
C HIS A 643 8.91 16.88 -0.11
N PRO A 644 10.19 16.40 -0.06
CA PRO A 644 11.32 17.21 0.39
C PRO A 644 11.47 18.54 -0.35
N ALA A 645 11.50 19.67 0.35
CA ALA A 645 11.51 20.98 -0.29
C ALA A 645 12.65 21.88 0.20
N GLN A 646 13.23 22.63 -0.73
CA GLN A 646 14.18 23.70 -0.44
C GLN A 646 13.76 24.95 -1.20
N TYR A 647 13.56 26.06 -0.50
CA TYR A 647 13.31 27.35 -1.12
C TYR A 647 14.55 28.26 -1.04
N GLY A 648 14.71 29.18 -2.00
CA GLY A 648 15.86 30.09 -2.08
C GLY A 648 16.90 29.75 -3.17
N GLN A 649 17.78 30.70 -3.47
CA GLN A 649 18.71 30.64 -4.62
C GLN A 649 19.94 29.75 -4.40
N ASN A 650 20.28 29.42 -3.14
CA ASN A 650 21.49 28.64 -2.79
C ASN A 650 21.15 27.57 -1.75
N SER A 651 21.81 26.42 -1.84
CA SER A 651 21.71 25.36 -0.81
C SER A 651 22.33 25.80 0.51
N PRO A 652 21.73 25.41 1.65
CA PRO A 652 22.26 25.75 2.97
C PRO A 652 23.65 25.15 3.19
N SER A 653 24.50 25.88 3.93
CA SER A 653 25.86 25.44 4.25
C SER A 653 25.88 24.71 5.60
N PHE A 654 26.02 23.39 5.59
CA PHE A 654 26.11 22.59 6.81
C PHE A 654 27.53 22.59 7.42
N PRO A 655 27.68 22.82 8.73
CA PRO A 655 28.97 22.70 9.42
C PRO A 655 29.56 21.27 9.37
N ALA A 656 30.89 21.17 9.42
CA ALA A 656 31.55 19.88 9.61
C ALA A 656 31.02 19.19 10.89
N PRO A 657 30.78 17.86 10.88
CA PRO A 657 31.27 16.89 9.90
C PRO A 657 30.33 16.60 8.72
N ALA A 658 29.25 17.38 8.51
CA ALA A 658 28.36 17.16 7.36
C ALA A 658 29.09 17.37 6.02
N PRO A 659 28.78 16.55 4.98
CA PRO A 659 29.26 16.81 3.64
C PRO A 659 28.54 18.03 3.02
N ALA A 660 29.09 18.57 1.94
CA ALA A 660 28.40 19.58 1.15
C ALA A 660 27.13 18.97 0.51
N PRO A 661 26.00 19.71 0.49
CA PRO A 661 24.80 19.27 -0.20
C PRO A 661 25.04 18.98 -1.68
N SER A 662 24.42 17.91 -2.16
CA SER A 662 24.34 17.57 -3.59
C SER A 662 23.28 18.43 -4.29
N ALA A 663 23.17 18.28 -5.61
CA ALA A 663 22.11 18.91 -6.40
C ALA A 663 20.80 18.09 -6.42
N ALA A 664 20.72 17.00 -5.66
CA ALA A 664 19.52 16.17 -5.59
C ALA A 664 18.35 16.94 -4.95
N THR A 665 17.14 16.69 -5.45
CA THR A 665 15.90 17.33 -5.00
C THR A 665 14.86 16.32 -4.53
N THR A 666 15.18 15.03 -4.58
CA THR A 666 14.27 13.93 -4.27
C THR A 666 15.04 12.78 -3.58
N LEU A 667 14.38 12.02 -2.72
CA LEU A 667 14.84 10.81 -2.02
C LEU A 667 15.28 9.69 -2.98
N GLY A 668 14.76 9.67 -4.21
CA GLY A 668 15.17 8.78 -5.30
C GLY A 668 16.64 8.87 -5.67
N THR A 669 17.36 9.90 -5.23
CA THR A 669 18.84 9.97 -5.28
C THR A 669 19.52 8.78 -4.59
N PHE A 670 18.84 8.15 -3.64
CA PHE A 670 19.34 6.98 -2.91
C PHE A 670 19.03 5.66 -3.63
N ASN A 671 18.23 5.67 -4.70
CA ASN A 671 17.85 4.44 -5.40
C ASN A 671 19.06 3.78 -6.07
N GLN A 672 19.04 2.45 -6.11
CA GLN A 672 20.11 1.58 -6.60
C GLN A 672 21.42 1.68 -5.80
N THR A 673 21.38 2.20 -4.57
CA THR A 673 22.55 2.34 -3.70
C THR A 673 22.54 1.29 -2.60
N ASN A 674 23.70 0.97 -2.04
CA ASN A 674 23.77 0.03 -0.92
C ASN A 674 23.37 0.74 0.40
N PRO A 675 22.27 0.35 1.05
CA PRO A 675 21.80 0.99 2.28
C PRO A 675 22.56 0.52 3.53
N ASN A 676 23.40 -0.51 3.44
CA ASN A 676 24.06 -1.10 4.61
C ASN A 676 25.17 -0.18 5.14
N GLY A 677 25.05 0.19 6.41
CA GLY A 677 25.94 1.09 7.11
C GLY A 677 25.19 2.23 7.79
N ALA A 678 25.92 3.30 8.08
CA ALA A 678 25.42 4.44 8.83
C ALA A 678 24.69 5.46 7.94
N TRP A 679 23.39 5.59 8.14
CA TRP A 679 22.58 6.73 7.68
C TRP A 679 22.63 7.85 8.70
N ARG A 680 22.90 9.07 8.25
CA ARG A 680 23.10 10.23 9.13
C ARG A 680 22.13 11.34 8.78
N LEU A 681 21.43 11.83 9.79
CA LEU A 681 20.62 13.04 9.69
C LEU A 681 21.34 14.19 10.40
N TYR A 682 21.58 15.26 9.65
CA TYR A 682 22.17 16.50 10.13
C TYR A 682 21.07 17.56 10.20
N VAL A 683 20.89 18.14 11.37
CA VAL A 683 19.88 19.17 11.63
C VAL A 683 20.59 20.44 12.10
N MET A 684 20.22 21.60 11.56
CA MET A 684 20.75 22.87 12.01
C MET A 684 19.70 23.97 11.93
N ASP A 685 19.84 24.94 12.83
CA ASP A 685 19.19 26.25 12.71
C ASP A 685 20.13 27.21 11.98
N THR A 686 19.63 27.86 10.94
CA THR A 686 20.37 28.80 10.10
C THR A 686 20.45 30.21 10.69
N VAL A 687 19.62 30.55 11.68
CA VAL A 687 19.50 31.88 12.29
C VAL A 687 19.63 31.78 13.81
N ASN A 688 19.95 32.90 14.49
CA ASN A 688 20.04 32.92 15.95
C ASN A 688 18.72 33.45 16.53
N GLY A 689 18.27 32.87 17.63
CA GLY A 689 17.15 33.40 18.43
C GLY A 689 15.95 32.47 18.51
N ASP A 690 15.91 31.48 17.64
CA ASP A 690 14.84 30.50 17.50
C ASP A 690 15.36 29.09 17.77
N GLY A 691 14.48 28.20 18.21
CA GLY A 691 14.88 26.86 18.60
C GLY A 691 13.71 25.90 18.66
N GLY A 692 14.04 24.65 18.99
CA GLY A 692 13.11 23.56 18.84
C GLY A 692 13.69 22.21 19.21
N ASN A 693 12.99 21.15 18.81
CA ASN A 693 13.47 19.79 18.97
C ASN A 693 12.80 18.85 17.97
N LEU A 694 13.40 17.67 17.83
CA LEU A 694 12.77 16.49 17.27
C LEU A 694 12.61 15.48 18.41
N ALA A 695 11.56 15.67 19.23
CA ALA A 695 11.43 15.00 20.52
C ALA A 695 11.20 13.48 20.41
N GLY A 696 10.58 13.02 19.32
CA GLY A 696 10.38 11.60 19.04
C GLY A 696 11.52 10.96 18.23
N GLY A 697 12.51 11.75 17.82
CA GLY A 697 13.57 11.31 16.92
C GLY A 697 13.06 11.11 15.48
N TRP A 698 13.65 10.16 14.76
CA TRP A 698 13.33 9.93 13.35
C TRP A 698 13.35 8.46 12.98
N CYS A 699 12.61 8.10 11.95
CA CYS A 699 12.65 6.77 11.35
C CYS A 699 13.03 6.85 9.88
N LEU A 700 13.84 5.89 9.46
CA LEU A 700 14.17 5.60 8.07
C LEU A 700 13.34 4.40 7.62
N VAL A 701 12.63 4.56 6.52
CA VAL A 701 11.80 3.54 5.90
C VAL A 701 12.46 3.19 4.57
N LEU A 702 12.90 1.95 4.41
CA LEU A 702 13.64 1.50 3.24
C LEU A 702 12.89 0.38 2.52
N ASN A 703 12.64 0.61 1.23
CA ASN A 703 12.33 -0.47 0.30
C ASN A 703 13.63 -0.91 -0.39
N THR A 704 13.93 -2.21 -0.46
CA THR A 704 15.21 -2.69 -1.02
C THR A 704 15.02 -3.92 -1.94
N GLY A 705 15.92 -4.15 -2.89
CA GLY A 705 15.96 -5.32 -3.79
C GLY A 705 17.35 -5.96 -3.86
N HIS A 706 17.50 -7.20 -4.32
CA HIS A 706 18.75 -7.95 -4.11
C HIS A 706 19.97 -7.44 -4.92
N TYR A 707 21.16 -7.52 -4.31
CA TYR A 707 22.48 -7.32 -4.96
C TYR A 707 22.79 -8.50 -5.91
N GLN A 708 22.93 -8.26 -7.21
CA GLN A 708 23.48 -9.23 -8.18
C GLN A 708 24.94 -8.86 -8.47
N PRO A 709 25.97 -9.54 -7.93
CA PRO A 709 27.30 -9.43 -8.50
C PRO A 709 27.24 -10.09 -9.88
N LEU A 710 27.44 -9.30 -10.95
CA LEU A 710 27.64 -9.80 -12.30
C LEU A 710 28.80 -10.80 -12.30
N VAL A 711 28.49 -12.10 -12.20
CA VAL A 711 29.45 -13.15 -12.47
C VAL A 711 29.62 -13.18 -13.99
N TYR A 712 30.60 -12.44 -14.49
CA TYR A 712 31.12 -12.60 -15.83
C TYR A 712 31.65 -14.03 -15.96
N LEU A 713 30.83 -14.95 -16.46
CA LEU A 713 31.31 -16.24 -16.91
C LEU A 713 32.13 -15.99 -18.18
N PRO A 714 33.45 -16.27 -18.19
CA PRO A 714 34.21 -16.16 -19.42
C PRO A 714 33.66 -17.18 -20.42
N PHE A 715 33.21 -16.69 -21.56
CA PHE A 715 32.88 -17.52 -22.73
C PHE A 715 34.07 -18.43 -23.06
N ILE A 716 33.99 -19.71 -22.69
CA ILE A 716 34.85 -20.74 -23.25
C ILE A 716 34.16 -21.23 -24.51
N HIS A 717 34.62 -20.75 -25.66
CA HIS A 717 34.34 -21.38 -26.93
C HIS A 717 34.95 -22.80 -26.95
N ARG A 718 34.12 -23.80 -27.20
CA ARG A 718 34.49 -24.99 -27.96
C ARG A 718 33.49 -25.21 -29.08
#